data_AF-A0A3D5Z7U5-F1
#
_entry.id   AF-A0A3D5Z7U5-F1
#
_cell.length_a   1.000
_cell.length_b   1.000
_cell.length_c   1.000
_cell.angle_alpha   90.00
_cell.angle_beta   90.00
_cell.angle_gamma   90.00
#
_symmetry.space_group_name_H-M   'P 1'
#
loop_
_entity.id
_entity.type
_entity.pdbx_description
1 polymer ?
#
loop_
_entity_poly.entity_id
_entity_poly.type
_entity_poly.pdbx_seq_one_letter_code
_entity_poly.pdbx_strand_id
1 'polypeptide(L)'
;MQSLPYLILVIVICSVLFVYSGGKSSVHDLKTGDFLNYIKENKVTEMTVTPKSDESIYYITGKIDGYKSNESFTVKIIKEQMDTVTNYAESHNLNLYDTNKDPGSSTVLYILVNVVPILLVCGVGYVMFMKMASGNNKSMDFGRSRAKLSEDGGKVRFSDVAGLKEEKEEVAELIDFLKNPKKFQKLGARIPKGVLLVGPPGTGKTLLAKAVAGEANVPFYYISGSDFVELFVGVGASRVRDMFKQAKQSAPCLIFIDEIDAVGRQRGSGIGGGHDEREQTLNQLLTEMDGFGANEGIIIIAATNRPDVLDPALLRPGRFDRQVTVSLPDAKEREEILKVHARNKTFDKSVNLAAISQRTPGFSGADLENLLNEAALLAVRRNKSAIGMDEVDEATDRVLMGPAKTSRKITEKEKRLVAIHESGHAVIGIKLADAQEVHKITIIPRGVAGGYTMMLPKEDKIGIMTKEELECQITGLLGGRASEKLFLGETTTGASDDFKKATRIARSMVTKYGMSDLGPMQLEEESEGVFLGRDYNKTKNFSDQVALEIDKAVRKIIEDCYDKAVKILKENEDLVHLLADALVEHETLTKEQIECLVETGKMCPVEPQVSAEPTMVKLKEVAKAKGIKGYQKMTREELEKAIEELDK
;
A
#
# COMPACT_ATOMS: atom_id res chain seq x y z
N MET A 1 -25.48 -12.28 -0.51
CA MET A 1 -26.39 -13.40 -0.14
C MET A 1 -27.32 -13.10 1.04
N GLN A 2 -27.11 -12.04 1.86
CA GLN A 2 -28.00 -11.72 2.98
C GLN A 2 -29.29 -10.95 2.60
N SER A 3 -29.35 -10.33 1.42
CA SER A 3 -30.50 -9.55 0.95
C SER A 3 -31.55 -10.36 0.16
N LEU A 4 -31.19 -11.57 -0.28
CA LEU A 4 -32.06 -12.46 -1.07
C LEU A 4 -33.41 -12.79 -0.39
N PRO A 5 -33.49 -13.06 0.93
CA PRO A 5 -34.76 -13.39 1.55
C PRO A 5 -35.69 -12.16 1.70
N TYR A 6 -35.14 -10.96 1.82
CA TYR A 6 -35.93 -9.72 1.82
C TYR A 6 -36.52 -9.42 0.45
N LEU A 7 -35.77 -9.68 -0.62
CA LEU A 7 -36.26 -9.56 -2.00
C LEU A 7 -37.45 -10.50 -2.26
N ILE A 8 -37.37 -11.75 -1.79
CA ILE A 8 -38.45 -12.74 -1.93
C ILE A 8 -39.71 -12.28 -1.20
N LEU A 9 -39.57 -11.71 0.01
CA LEU A 9 -40.71 -11.19 0.77
C LEU A 9 -41.43 -10.06 0.04
N VAL A 10 -40.67 -9.11 -0.53
CA VAL A 10 -41.24 -7.99 -1.30
C VAL A 10 -41.98 -8.50 -2.54
N ILE A 11 -41.42 -9.47 -3.25
CA ILE A 11 -42.06 -10.08 -4.43
C ILE A 11 -43.39 -10.75 -4.04
N VAL A 12 -43.43 -11.48 -2.92
CA VAL A 12 -44.65 -12.12 -2.44
C VAL A 12 -45.71 -11.07 -2.10
N ILE A 13 -45.35 -10.00 -1.39
CA ILE A 13 -46.29 -8.92 -1.05
C ILE A 13 -46.84 -8.24 -2.32
N CYS A 14 -45.97 -7.91 -3.28
CA CYS A 14 -46.39 -7.32 -4.55
C CYS A 14 -47.32 -8.25 -5.35
N SER A 15 -47.06 -9.55 -5.36
CA SER A 15 -47.92 -10.53 -6.04
C SER A 15 -49.32 -10.63 -5.41
N VAL A 16 -49.42 -10.59 -4.08
CA VAL A 16 -50.71 -10.58 -3.38
C VAL A 16 -51.48 -9.29 -3.69
N LEU A 17 -50.82 -8.13 -3.67
CA LEU A 17 -51.45 -6.85 -4.02
C LEU A 17 -51.93 -6.80 -5.48
N PHE A 18 -51.17 -7.40 -6.40
CA PHE A 18 -51.57 -7.49 -7.80
C PHE A 18 -52.83 -8.34 -7.99
N VAL A 19 -52.92 -9.48 -7.30
CA VAL A 19 -54.11 -10.35 -7.33
C VAL A 19 -55.35 -9.63 -6.78
N TYR A 20 -55.22 -8.85 -5.71
CA TYR A 20 -56.32 -8.03 -5.18
C TYR A 20 -56.74 -6.88 -6.10
N SER A 21 -55.87 -6.46 -7.03
CA SER A 21 -56.16 -5.37 -7.98
C SER A 21 -56.89 -5.82 -9.26
N GLY A 22 -57.33 -7.08 -9.33
CA GLY A 22 -57.91 -7.69 -10.53
C GLY A 22 -59.07 -6.91 -11.17
N GLY A 23 -58.82 -6.41 -12.39
CA GLY A 23 -59.82 -6.12 -13.44
C GLY A 23 -60.74 -4.92 -13.24
N LYS A 24 -60.35 -3.73 -13.75
CA LYS A 24 -61.26 -2.57 -13.88
C LYS A 24 -62.32 -2.81 -14.97
N SER A 25 -63.48 -3.35 -14.60
CA SER A 25 -64.71 -3.25 -15.39
C SER A 25 -65.51 -2.04 -14.93
N SER A 26 -65.93 -1.17 -15.85
CA SER A 26 -66.71 0.04 -15.52
C SER A 26 -68.19 -0.31 -15.42
N VAL A 27 -68.66 -0.44 -14.18
CA VAL A 27 -70.08 -0.68 -13.87
C VAL A 27 -70.76 0.65 -13.54
N HIS A 28 -71.81 0.99 -14.28
CA HIS A 28 -72.59 2.21 -14.06
C HIS A 28 -73.82 1.91 -13.16
N ASP A 29 -73.90 2.56 -12.00
CA ASP A 29 -75.08 2.47 -11.12
C ASP A 29 -76.20 3.38 -11.64
N LEU A 30 -77.32 2.78 -12.05
CA LEU A 30 -78.50 3.51 -12.54
C LEU A 30 -79.59 3.58 -11.46
N LYS A 31 -80.30 4.72 -11.40
CA LYS A 31 -81.48 4.87 -10.54
C LYS A 31 -82.70 4.17 -11.16
N THR A 32 -83.59 3.67 -10.32
CA THR A 32 -84.79 2.92 -10.74
C THR A 32 -85.69 3.71 -11.70
N GLY A 33 -85.85 5.02 -11.52
CA GLY A 33 -86.64 5.88 -12.40
C GLY A 33 -86.04 6.05 -13.80
N ASP A 34 -84.72 6.24 -13.89
CA ASP A 34 -84.01 6.40 -15.17
C ASP A 34 -84.01 5.09 -15.96
N PHE A 35 -83.85 3.97 -15.25
CA PHE A 35 -83.95 2.63 -15.84
C PHE A 35 -85.32 2.36 -16.48
N LEU A 36 -86.41 2.72 -15.80
CA LEU A 36 -87.77 2.58 -16.34
C LEU A 36 -88.00 3.44 -17.59
N ASN A 37 -87.39 4.63 -17.65
CA ASN A 37 -87.45 5.48 -18.84
C ASN A 37 -86.66 4.86 -20.01
N TYR A 38 -85.48 4.28 -19.75
CA TYR A 38 -84.70 3.61 -20.79
C TYR A 38 -85.37 2.35 -21.35
N ILE A 39 -86.16 1.63 -20.53
CA ILE A 39 -87.02 0.54 -21.02
C ILE A 39 -88.12 1.08 -21.94
N LYS A 40 -88.81 2.17 -21.55
CA LYS A 40 -89.87 2.79 -22.38
C LYS A 40 -89.36 3.34 -23.71
N GLU A 41 -88.12 3.80 -23.75
CA GLU A 41 -87.46 4.30 -24.96
C GLU A 41 -86.83 3.19 -25.82
N ASN A 42 -86.98 1.91 -25.46
CA ASN A 42 -86.43 0.74 -26.15
C ASN A 42 -84.89 0.72 -26.25
N LYS A 43 -84.19 1.33 -25.28
CA LYS A 43 -82.73 1.43 -25.29
C LYS A 43 -82.01 0.29 -24.58
N VAL A 44 -82.70 -0.57 -23.83
CA VAL A 44 -82.10 -1.70 -23.10
C VAL A 44 -82.04 -2.93 -24.01
N THR A 45 -80.84 -3.48 -24.21
CA THR A 45 -80.59 -4.58 -25.15
C THR A 45 -80.52 -5.94 -24.46
N GLU A 46 -79.98 -6.00 -23.24
CA GLU A 46 -79.86 -7.23 -22.45
C GLU A 46 -80.18 -6.92 -20.98
N MET A 47 -80.88 -7.84 -20.31
CA MET A 47 -81.27 -7.70 -18.91
C MET A 47 -81.17 -9.05 -18.18
N THR A 48 -80.38 -9.10 -17.11
CA THR A 48 -80.23 -10.25 -16.23
C THR A 48 -80.66 -9.86 -14.82
N VAL A 49 -81.53 -10.66 -14.20
CA VAL A 49 -82.04 -10.41 -12.85
C VAL A 49 -81.39 -11.40 -11.89
N THR A 50 -80.71 -10.87 -10.87
CA THR A 50 -80.10 -11.67 -9.81
C THR A 50 -80.81 -11.39 -8.48
N PRO A 51 -81.53 -12.37 -7.90
CA PRO A 51 -82.13 -12.22 -6.58
C PRO A 51 -81.05 -12.26 -5.50
N LYS A 52 -81.11 -11.34 -4.53
CA LYS A 52 -80.33 -11.45 -3.29
C LYS A 52 -81.28 -11.82 -2.15
N SER A 53 -81.15 -13.05 -1.67
CA SER A 53 -82.18 -13.74 -0.88
C SER A 53 -82.51 -13.12 0.48
N ASP A 54 -81.64 -12.27 1.03
CA ASP A 54 -81.77 -11.78 2.41
C ASP A 54 -82.41 -10.39 2.58
N GLU A 55 -82.64 -9.60 1.52
CA GLU A 55 -83.04 -8.17 1.68
C GLU A 55 -84.25 -7.71 0.84
N SER A 56 -85.00 -8.61 0.18
CA SER A 56 -86.15 -8.25 -0.69
C SER A 56 -85.81 -7.26 -1.83
N ILE A 57 -84.53 -7.21 -2.23
CA ILE A 57 -83.98 -6.37 -3.30
C ILE A 57 -83.42 -7.28 -4.39
N TYR A 58 -83.72 -6.92 -5.64
CA TYR A 58 -83.21 -7.57 -6.83
C TYR A 58 -82.18 -6.67 -7.51
N TYR A 59 -81.08 -7.27 -7.95
CA TYR A 59 -80.08 -6.59 -8.76
C TYR A 59 -80.34 -6.91 -10.22
N ILE A 60 -80.53 -5.87 -11.02
CA ILE A 60 -80.68 -6.00 -12.46
C ILE A 60 -79.42 -5.47 -13.10
N THR A 61 -78.77 -6.31 -13.89
CA THR A 61 -77.58 -5.95 -14.65
C THR A 61 -77.84 -6.16 -16.12
N GLY A 62 -77.30 -5.28 -16.97
CA GLY A 62 -77.55 -5.36 -18.39
C GLY A 62 -76.74 -4.38 -19.22
N LYS A 63 -77.12 -4.26 -20.50
CA LYS A 63 -76.53 -3.33 -21.45
C LYS A 63 -77.59 -2.43 -22.07
N ILE A 64 -77.18 -1.19 -22.34
CA ILE A 64 -77.95 -0.19 -23.08
C ILE A 64 -77.28 -0.02 -24.44
N ASP A 65 -78.07 0.27 -25.47
CA ASP A 65 -77.57 0.57 -26.80
C ASP A 65 -76.53 1.72 -26.76
N GLY A 66 -75.35 1.49 -27.33
CA GLY A 66 -74.20 2.39 -27.28
C GLY A 66 -73.13 2.09 -26.21
N TYR A 67 -73.32 1.12 -25.31
CA TYR A 67 -72.28 0.69 -24.36
C TYR A 67 -71.18 -0.12 -25.05
N LYS A 68 -69.93 0.07 -24.64
CA LYS A 68 -68.80 -0.77 -25.10
C LYS A 68 -68.89 -2.18 -24.51
N SER A 69 -68.19 -3.14 -25.10
CA SER A 69 -68.23 -4.56 -24.68
C SER A 69 -67.88 -4.82 -23.20
N ASN A 70 -67.17 -3.89 -22.54
CA ASN A 70 -66.72 -3.97 -21.15
C ASN A 70 -67.48 -3.02 -20.18
N GLU A 71 -68.62 -2.44 -20.63
CA GLU A 71 -69.50 -1.58 -19.85
C GLU A 71 -70.84 -2.29 -19.58
N SER A 72 -71.31 -2.20 -18.34
CA SER A 72 -72.62 -2.74 -17.92
C SER A 72 -73.26 -1.82 -16.89
N PHE A 73 -74.58 -1.79 -16.83
CA PHE A 73 -75.28 -1.10 -15.76
C PHE A 73 -75.68 -2.04 -14.63
N THR A 74 -75.87 -1.50 -13.43
CA THR A 74 -76.51 -2.18 -12.30
C THR A 74 -77.60 -1.29 -11.71
N VAL A 75 -78.78 -1.87 -11.46
CA VAL A 75 -79.92 -1.20 -10.81
C VAL A 75 -80.39 -2.06 -9.64
N LYS A 76 -80.72 -1.41 -8.52
CA LYS A 76 -81.37 -2.03 -7.36
C LYS A 76 -82.87 -1.79 -7.44
N ILE A 77 -83.68 -2.86 -7.45
CA ILE A 77 -85.14 -2.79 -7.50
C ILE A 77 -85.74 -3.53 -6.30
N ILE A 78 -86.73 -2.91 -5.65
CA ILE A 78 -87.47 -3.51 -4.52
C ILE A 78 -88.57 -4.42 -5.07
N LYS A 79 -88.85 -5.53 -4.39
CA LYS A 79 -89.82 -6.56 -4.81
C LYS A 79 -91.19 -6.03 -5.27
N GLU A 80 -91.73 -4.98 -4.64
CA GLU A 80 -93.03 -4.37 -5.02
C GLU A 80 -93.03 -3.71 -6.41
N GLN A 81 -91.87 -3.28 -6.90
CA GLN A 81 -91.74 -2.63 -8.21
C GLN A 81 -91.39 -3.63 -9.33
N MET A 82 -91.11 -4.89 -8.98
CA MET A 82 -90.71 -5.89 -9.97
C MET A 82 -91.83 -6.23 -10.95
N ASP A 83 -93.08 -6.41 -10.50
CA ASP A 83 -94.19 -6.73 -11.40
C ASP A 83 -94.39 -5.65 -12.48
N THR A 84 -94.14 -4.38 -12.14
CA THR A 84 -94.18 -3.26 -13.10
C THR A 84 -93.06 -3.37 -14.14
N VAL A 85 -91.85 -3.73 -13.69
CA VAL A 85 -90.66 -3.88 -14.55
C VAL A 85 -90.80 -5.10 -15.47
N THR A 86 -91.34 -6.22 -14.98
CA THR A 86 -91.60 -7.42 -15.79
C THR A 86 -92.66 -7.14 -16.85
N ASN A 87 -93.76 -6.46 -16.51
CA ASN A 87 -94.81 -6.08 -17.46
C ASN A 87 -94.32 -5.12 -18.57
N TYR A 88 -93.46 -4.16 -18.23
CA TYR A 88 -92.86 -3.27 -19.23
C TYR A 88 -91.87 -4.01 -20.15
N ALA A 89 -91.14 -5.00 -19.62
CA ALA A 89 -90.24 -5.83 -20.41
C ALA A 89 -90.99 -6.80 -21.36
N GLU A 90 -92.13 -7.36 -20.93
CA GLU A 90 -92.97 -8.24 -21.75
C GLU A 90 -93.68 -7.49 -22.89
N SER A 91 -94.16 -6.26 -22.65
CA SER A 91 -94.86 -5.45 -23.68
C SER A 91 -93.98 -4.96 -24.83
N HIS A 92 -92.65 -4.99 -24.69
CA HIS A 92 -91.68 -4.54 -25.70
C HIS A 92 -90.87 -5.69 -26.32
N ASN A 93 -91.29 -6.95 -26.13
CA ASN A 93 -90.70 -8.14 -26.76
C ASN A 93 -89.20 -8.35 -26.47
N LEU A 94 -88.77 -8.09 -25.23
CA LEU A 94 -87.44 -8.45 -24.72
C LEU A 94 -87.39 -9.96 -24.42
N ASN A 95 -87.22 -10.79 -25.45
CA ASN A 95 -86.96 -12.22 -25.29
C ASN A 95 -85.53 -12.44 -24.78
N LEU A 96 -85.38 -12.70 -23.47
CA LEU A 96 -84.47 -13.67 -22.82
C LEU A 96 -84.17 -13.25 -21.37
N TYR A 97 -84.99 -13.73 -20.43
CA TYR A 97 -84.68 -13.70 -19.00
C TYR A 97 -83.64 -14.78 -18.70
N ASP A 98 -82.40 -14.39 -18.41
CA ASP A 98 -81.42 -15.29 -17.80
C ASP A 98 -81.35 -15.00 -16.30
N THR A 99 -81.47 -16.04 -15.47
CA THR A 99 -81.45 -15.93 -14.01
C THR A 99 -80.17 -16.57 -13.49
N ASN A 100 -79.21 -15.74 -13.10
CA ASN A 100 -77.97 -16.23 -12.50
C ASN A 100 -78.15 -16.51 -11.01
N LYS A 101 -77.58 -17.62 -10.52
CA LYS A 101 -77.52 -17.95 -9.09
C LYS A 101 -76.48 -17.06 -8.39
N ASP A 102 -76.79 -16.67 -7.16
CA ASP A 102 -76.01 -15.75 -6.33
C ASP A 102 -74.49 -16.09 -6.31
N PRO A 103 -73.61 -15.16 -6.75
CA PRO A 103 -72.16 -15.36 -6.79
C PRO A 103 -71.52 -15.48 -5.40
N GLY A 104 -72.26 -15.32 -4.31
CA GLY A 104 -71.78 -15.52 -2.93
C GLY A 104 -71.71 -16.98 -2.44
N SER A 105 -72.11 -17.98 -3.24
CA SER A 105 -72.34 -19.34 -2.73
C SER A 105 -71.12 -20.28 -2.64
N SER A 106 -69.93 -19.88 -3.08
CA SER A 106 -68.72 -20.72 -2.97
C SER A 106 -67.83 -20.32 -1.79
N THR A 107 -68.22 -20.74 -0.58
CA THR A 107 -67.44 -20.55 0.66
C THR A 107 -65.98 -21.02 0.52
N VAL A 108 -65.74 -22.05 -0.31
CA VAL A 108 -64.40 -22.58 -0.60
C VAL A 108 -63.52 -21.58 -1.36
N LEU A 109 -64.09 -20.86 -2.31
CA LEU A 109 -63.34 -19.90 -3.15
C LEU A 109 -62.99 -18.64 -2.34
N TYR A 110 -63.88 -18.23 -1.42
CA TYR A 110 -63.62 -17.15 -0.48
C TYR A 110 -62.45 -17.46 0.47
N ILE A 111 -62.39 -18.69 1.03
CA ILE A 111 -61.29 -19.12 1.91
C ILE A 111 -59.97 -19.19 1.14
N LEU A 112 -59.99 -19.73 -0.09
CA LEU A 112 -58.77 -19.91 -0.88
C LEU A 112 -58.16 -18.57 -1.29
N VAL A 113 -58.98 -17.59 -1.66
CA VAL A 113 -58.48 -16.27 -2.11
C VAL A 113 -58.07 -15.37 -0.94
N ASN A 114 -58.76 -15.43 0.21
CA ASN A 114 -58.47 -14.50 1.32
C ASN A 114 -57.58 -15.07 2.43
N VAL A 115 -57.64 -16.37 2.73
CA VAL A 115 -56.95 -16.96 3.90
C VAL A 115 -55.58 -17.54 3.52
N VAL A 116 -55.47 -18.18 2.35
CA VAL A 116 -54.21 -18.81 1.90
C VAL A 116 -53.07 -17.81 1.70
N PRO A 117 -53.28 -16.61 1.12
CA PRO A 117 -52.20 -15.63 0.98
C PRO A 117 -51.66 -15.14 2.33
N ILE A 118 -52.53 -14.94 3.31
CA ILE A 118 -52.14 -14.50 4.66
C ILE A 118 -51.32 -15.59 5.37
N LEU A 119 -51.74 -16.85 5.27
CA LEU A 119 -51.00 -17.97 5.85
C LEU A 119 -49.61 -18.14 5.22
N LEU A 120 -49.48 -17.90 3.90
CA LEU A 120 -48.20 -17.99 3.20
C LEU A 120 -47.24 -16.88 3.67
N VAL A 121 -47.71 -15.65 3.82
CA VAL A 121 -46.91 -14.53 4.36
C VAL A 121 -46.49 -14.81 5.80
N CYS A 122 -47.40 -15.28 6.66
CA CYS A 122 -47.09 -15.64 8.04
C CYS A 122 -46.09 -16.79 8.13
N GLY A 123 -46.21 -17.81 7.27
CA GLY A 123 -45.29 -18.96 7.23
C GLY A 123 -43.87 -18.57 6.80
N VAL A 124 -43.74 -17.75 5.75
CA VAL A 124 -42.43 -17.24 5.30
C VAL A 124 -41.82 -16.32 6.37
N GLY A 125 -42.64 -15.47 7.01
CA GLY A 125 -42.21 -14.63 8.13
C GLY A 125 -41.67 -15.43 9.32
N TYR A 126 -42.35 -16.52 9.70
CA TYR A 126 -41.91 -17.40 10.78
C TYR A 126 -40.57 -18.07 10.49
N VAL A 127 -40.37 -18.59 9.27
CA VAL A 127 -39.10 -19.20 8.84
C VAL A 127 -37.96 -18.18 8.81
N MET A 128 -38.21 -16.93 8.39
CA MET A 128 -37.20 -15.87 8.47
C MET A 128 -36.86 -15.48 9.91
N PHE A 129 -37.86 -15.38 10.79
CA PHE A 129 -37.65 -15.06 12.21
C PHE A 129 -36.77 -16.13 12.89
N MET A 130 -37.04 -17.42 12.63
CA MET A 130 -36.20 -18.50 13.15
C MET A 130 -34.78 -18.50 12.57
N LYS A 131 -34.60 -18.19 11.27
CA LYS A 131 -33.26 -18.10 10.66
C LYS A 131 -32.47 -16.88 11.16
N MET A 132 -33.13 -15.78 11.50
CA MET A 132 -32.50 -14.59 12.06
C MET A 132 -32.11 -14.80 13.53
N ALA A 133 -32.95 -15.47 14.32
CA ALA A 133 -32.64 -15.85 15.70
C ALA A 133 -31.44 -16.83 15.79
N SER A 134 -31.29 -17.73 14.82
CA SER A 134 -30.13 -18.64 14.71
C SER A 134 -28.84 -17.96 14.23
N GLY A 135 -28.89 -16.71 13.75
CA GLY A 135 -27.73 -15.94 13.27
C GLY A 135 -26.91 -15.22 14.35
N ASN A 136 -27.37 -15.23 15.61
CA ASN A 136 -26.81 -14.42 16.69
C ASN A 136 -25.40 -14.88 17.16
N ASN A 137 -24.96 -16.08 16.79
CA ASN A 137 -23.60 -16.56 17.08
C ASN A 137 -22.49 -15.84 16.29
N LYS A 138 -22.82 -15.06 15.25
CA LYS A 138 -21.83 -14.24 14.53
C LYS A 138 -21.59 -12.86 15.14
N SER A 139 -22.43 -12.42 16.08
CA SER A 139 -22.24 -11.14 16.80
C SER A 139 -21.17 -11.23 17.90
N MET A 140 -20.92 -12.44 18.44
CA MET A 140 -19.92 -12.68 19.49
C MET A 140 -18.47 -12.77 18.98
N ASP A 141 -18.25 -12.87 17.67
CA ASP A 141 -16.91 -13.07 17.08
C ASP A 141 -16.19 -11.74 16.76
N PHE A 142 -16.89 -10.60 16.89
CA PHE A 142 -16.32 -9.27 16.58
C PHE A 142 -15.19 -8.84 17.55
N GLY A 143 -15.21 -9.34 18.79
CA GLY A 143 -14.26 -8.96 19.85
C GLY A 143 -13.05 -9.88 20.02
N ARG A 144 -12.96 -10.98 19.25
CA ARG A 144 -11.82 -11.91 19.33
C ARG A 144 -10.59 -11.35 18.63
N SER A 145 -9.43 -11.65 19.19
CA SER A 145 -8.15 -11.26 18.60
C SER A 145 -7.97 -11.94 17.24
N ARG A 146 -7.52 -11.17 16.24
CA ARG A 146 -7.09 -11.70 14.93
C ARG A 146 -5.64 -12.17 14.95
N ALA A 147 -4.97 -12.13 16.10
CA ALA A 147 -3.60 -12.61 16.27
C ALA A 147 -3.50 -14.05 15.79
N LYS A 148 -2.72 -14.27 14.73
CA LYS A 148 -2.44 -15.61 14.23
C LYS A 148 -1.20 -16.11 14.95
N LEU A 149 -1.30 -17.30 15.55
CA LEU A 149 -0.11 -18.07 15.90
C LEU A 149 0.60 -18.38 14.58
N SER A 150 1.82 -17.86 14.41
CA SER A 150 2.55 -18.10 13.16
C SER A 150 3.02 -19.55 13.12
N GLU A 151 2.52 -20.35 12.18
CA GLU A 151 3.00 -21.72 11.93
C GLU A 151 4.49 -21.76 11.51
N ASP A 152 5.02 -20.64 11.01
CA ASP A 152 6.42 -20.47 10.59
C ASP A 152 7.33 -19.83 11.64
N GLY A 153 6.81 -19.46 12.82
CA GLY A 153 7.53 -18.73 13.87
C GLY A 153 8.79 -19.43 14.42
N GLY A 154 9.02 -20.70 14.09
CA GLY A 154 10.21 -21.47 14.46
C GLY A 154 11.23 -21.72 13.34
N LYS A 155 10.98 -21.29 12.09
CA LYS A 155 11.87 -21.60 10.95
C LYS A 155 12.97 -20.57 10.72
N VAL A 156 12.68 -19.28 10.93
CA VAL A 156 13.63 -18.19 10.67
C VAL A 156 14.57 -18.04 11.86
N ARG A 157 15.88 -18.02 11.60
CA ARG A 157 16.94 -17.89 12.60
C ARG A 157 17.81 -16.66 12.36
N PHE A 158 18.70 -16.35 13.29
CA PHE A 158 19.66 -15.23 13.12
C PHE A 158 20.57 -15.43 11.90
N SER A 159 20.76 -16.67 11.44
CA SER A 159 21.49 -17.00 10.22
C SER A 159 20.81 -16.55 8.93
N ASP A 160 19.50 -16.29 8.98
CA ASP A 160 18.69 -15.85 7.82
C ASP A 160 18.55 -14.33 7.77
N VAL A 161 18.90 -13.64 8.85
CA VAL A 161 19.02 -12.18 8.91
C VAL A 161 20.48 -11.84 8.62
N ALA A 162 20.78 -11.14 7.53
CA ALA A 162 22.12 -10.62 7.24
C ALA A 162 22.33 -9.23 7.86
N GLY A 163 23.57 -8.83 8.15
CA GLY A 163 23.88 -7.55 8.80
C GLY A 163 23.33 -7.43 10.23
N LEU A 164 23.07 -6.20 10.66
CA LEU A 164 22.44 -5.82 11.92
C LEU A 164 23.16 -6.41 13.15
N LYS A 165 24.49 -6.28 13.21
CA LYS A 165 25.28 -6.95 14.26
C LYS A 165 24.96 -6.36 15.62
N GLU A 166 24.95 -5.04 15.69
CA GLU A 166 24.66 -4.25 16.88
C GLU A 166 23.22 -4.52 17.35
N GLU A 167 22.25 -4.48 16.45
CA GLU A 167 20.84 -4.71 16.80
C GLU A 167 20.60 -6.16 17.24
N LYS A 168 21.29 -7.14 16.64
CA LYS A 168 21.24 -8.54 17.08
C LYS A 168 21.83 -8.74 18.47
N GLU A 169 22.91 -8.05 18.81
CA GLU A 169 23.48 -8.07 20.17
C GLU A 169 22.50 -7.47 21.18
N GLU A 170 21.86 -6.35 20.86
CA GLU A 170 20.83 -5.72 21.68
C GLU A 170 19.64 -6.64 21.96
N VAL A 171 19.18 -7.40 20.96
CA VAL A 171 18.07 -8.36 21.14
C VAL A 171 18.50 -9.74 21.65
N ALA A 172 19.81 -10.05 21.70
CA ALA A 172 20.31 -11.34 22.19
C ALA A 172 19.97 -11.59 23.66
N GLU A 173 19.93 -10.52 24.47
CA GLU A 173 19.52 -10.59 25.87
C GLU A 173 18.07 -11.09 26.03
N LEU A 174 17.19 -10.70 25.12
CA LEU A 174 15.79 -11.14 25.08
C LEU A 174 15.70 -12.65 24.85
N ILE A 175 16.60 -13.19 24.02
CA ILE A 175 16.66 -14.62 23.72
C ILE A 175 17.09 -15.42 24.95
N ASP A 176 18.14 -14.99 25.68
CA ASP A 176 18.57 -15.69 26.90
C ASP A 176 17.46 -15.66 27.96
N PHE A 177 16.69 -14.56 28.05
CA PHE A 177 15.54 -14.50 28.94
C PHE A 177 14.43 -15.47 28.55
N LEU A 178 14.02 -15.50 27.28
CA LEU A 178 12.96 -16.40 26.82
C LEU A 178 13.36 -17.87 27.02
N LYS A 179 14.64 -18.21 26.87
CA LYS A 179 15.17 -19.55 27.14
C LYS A 179 15.25 -19.86 28.64
N ASN A 180 15.72 -18.92 29.46
CA ASN A 180 16.06 -19.15 30.87
C ASN A 180 15.48 -18.07 31.82
N PRO A 181 14.16 -17.89 31.91
CA PRO A 181 13.57 -16.78 32.68
C PRO A 181 13.90 -16.86 34.18
N LYS A 182 14.05 -18.08 34.72
CA LYS A 182 14.40 -18.32 36.13
C LYS A 182 15.78 -17.78 36.53
N LYS A 183 16.73 -17.70 35.59
CA LYS A 183 18.09 -17.19 35.83
C LYS A 183 18.05 -15.71 36.21
N PHE A 184 17.25 -14.93 35.48
CA PHE A 184 17.07 -13.49 35.69
C PHE A 184 16.26 -13.20 36.95
N GLN A 185 15.21 -14.00 37.22
CA GLN A 185 14.42 -13.91 38.45
C GLN A 185 15.27 -14.08 39.72
N LYS A 186 16.20 -15.06 39.73
CA LYS A 186 17.09 -15.32 40.86
C LYS A 186 18.03 -14.15 41.19
N LEU A 187 18.43 -13.38 40.17
CA LEU A 187 19.30 -12.22 40.32
C LEU A 187 18.53 -10.93 40.58
N GLY A 188 17.20 -10.96 40.53
CA GLY A 188 16.35 -9.76 40.68
C GLY A 188 16.45 -8.78 39.50
N ALA A 189 17.01 -9.21 38.37
CA ALA A 189 17.11 -8.38 37.17
C ALA A 189 15.71 -8.15 36.58
N ARG A 190 15.37 -6.89 36.33
CA ARG A 190 14.13 -6.52 35.63
C ARG A 190 14.44 -6.44 34.14
N ILE A 191 13.66 -7.15 33.34
CA ILE A 191 13.84 -7.21 31.90
C ILE A 191 12.84 -6.27 31.23
N PRO A 192 13.23 -5.65 30.11
CA PRO A 192 12.34 -4.81 29.35
C PRO A 192 11.07 -5.58 28.96
N LYS A 193 9.91 -5.02 29.30
CA LYS A 193 8.62 -5.63 28.93
C LYS A 193 8.34 -5.46 27.44
N GLY A 194 8.87 -4.38 26.86
CA GLY A 194 8.61 -3.99 25.50
C GLY A 194 9.86 -3.45 24.81
N VAL A 195 10.10 -3.89 23.58
CA VAL A 195 11.14 -3.35 22.71
C VAL A 195 10.50 -2.69 21.50
N LEU A 196 10.86 -1.44 21.22
CA LEU A 196 10.42 -0.74 20.03
C LEU A 196 11.54 -0.76 18.99
N LEU A 197 11.29 -1.42 17.85
CA LEU A 197 12.13 -1.38 16.67
C LEU A 197 11.76 -0.16 15.83
N VAL A 198 12.70 0.76 15.69
CA VAL A 198 12.52 2.03 14.98
C VAL A 198 13.37 2.02 13.73
N GLY A 199 12.84 2.40 12.58
CA GLY A 199 13.69 2.63 11.41
C GLY A 199 12.92 2.66 10.10
N PRO A 200 13.59 2.95 8.98
CA PRO A 200 12.95 3.01 7.67
C PRO A 200 12.22 1.70 7.28
N PRO A 201 11.21 1.75 6.40
CA PRO A 201 10.57 0.55 5.90
C PRO A 201 11.59 -0.35 5.18
N GLY A 202 11.36 -1.66 5.20
CA GLY A 202 12.20 -2.61 4.45
C GLY A 202 13.56 -2.96 5.08
N THR A 203 13.89 -2.45 6.27
CA THR A 203 15.16 -2.78 6.98
C THR A 203 15.15 -4.11 7.73
N GLY A 204 14.06 -4.89 7.62
CA GLY A 204 14.00 -6.23 8.23
C GLY A 204 13.54 -6.26 9.69
N LYS A 205 12.88 -5.21 10.22
CA LYS A 205 12.31 -5.19 11.58
C LYS A 205 11.45 -6.42 11.91
N THR A 206 10.51 -6.75 11.03
CA THR A 206 9.62 -7.92 11.17
C THR A 206 10.39 -9.23 11.06
N LEU A 207 11.46 -9.28 10.24
CA LEU A 207 12.32 -10.45 10.10
C LEU A 207 13.17 -10.68 11.35
N LEU A 208 13.72 -9.60 11.93
CA LEU A 208 14.48 -9.63 13.18
C LEU A 208 13.62 -10.16 14.34
N ALA A 209 12.40 -9.66 14.48
CA ALA A 209 11.47 -10.14 15.53
C ALA A 209 11.12 -11.63 15.37
N LYS A 210 10.89 -12.10 14.14
CA LYS A 210 10.69 -13.54 13.86
C LYS A 210 11.92 -14.36 14.21
N ALA A 211 13.11 -13.85 13.89
CA ALA A 211 14.37 -14.52 14.17
C ALA A 211 14.65 -14.63 15.68
N VAL A 212 14.27 -13.60 16.47
CA VAL A 212 14.34 -13.66 17.95
C VAL A 212 13.45 -14.79 18.49
N ALA A 213 12.22 -14.91 18.01
CA ALA A 213 11.31 -15.98 18.42
C ALA A 213 11.81 -17.38 18.00
N GLY A 214 12.36 -17.49 16.78
CA GLY A 214 12.94 -18.74 16.26
C GLY A 214 14.20 -19.18 17.00
N GLU A 215 15.09 -18.24 17.36
CA GLU A 215 16.26 -18.52 18.18
C GLU A 215 15.89 -18.93 19.61
N ALA A 216 14.87 -18.30 20.19
CA ALA A 216 14.32 -18.65 21.51
C ALA A 216 13.45 -19.92 21.50
N ASN A 217 13.00 -20.36 20.32
CA ASN A 217 12.06 -21.47 20.13
C ASN A 217 10.76 -21.30 20.93
N VAL A 218 10.17 -20.10 20.88
CA VAL A 218 8.91 -19.75 21.57
C VAL A 218 7.80 -19.41 20.57
N PRO A 219 6.52 -19.55 20.94
CA PRO A 219 5.40 -19.08 20.13
C PRO A 219 5.52 -17.61 19.70
N PHE A 220 5.29 -17.34 18.41
CA PHE A 220 5.30 -16.01 17.80
C PHE A 220 3.89 -15.57 17.42
N TYR A 221 3.38 -14.52 18.07
CA TYR A 221 2.11 -13.87 17.73
C TYR A 221 2.38 -12.65 16.87
N TYR A 222 1.85 -12.65 15.64
CA TYR A 222 1.96 -11.51 14.72
C TYR A 222 0.62 -10.77 14.63
N ILE A 223 0.66 -9.45 14.79
CA ILE A 223 -0.50 -8.56 14.66
C ILE A 223 -0.07 -7.27 13.98
N SER A 224 -0.92 -6.76 13.09
CA SER A 224 -0.75 -5.43 12.52
C SER A 224 -1.42 -4.39 13.41
N GLY A 225 -0.78 -3.24 13.65
CA GLY A 225 -1.36 -2.13 14.39
C GLY A 225 -2.66 -1.63 13.76
N SER A 226 -2.77 -1.72 12.45
CA SER A 226 -4.00 -1.42 11.72
C SER A 226 -5.17 -2.38 12.01
N ASP A 227 -4.91 -3.61 12.46
CA ASP A 227 -5.98 -4.57 12.84
C ASP A 227 -6.75 -4.13 14.10
N PHE A 228 -6.20 -3.20 14.86
CA PHE A 228 -6.83 -2.65 16.05
C PHE A 228 -7.75 -1.47 15.76
N VAL A 229 -7.65 -0.86 14.57
CA VAL A 229 -8.44 0.31 14.17
C VAL A 229 -9.66 -0.16 13.39
N GLU A 230 -10.85 -0.02 13.96
CA GLU A 230 -12.11 -0.47 13.38
C GLU A 230 -13.19 0.62 13.47
N LEU A 231 -14.26 0.47 12.67
CA LEU A 231 -15.38 1.43 12.63
C LEU A 231 -16.21 1.45 13.93
N PHE A 232 -16.10 0.41 14.76
CA PHE A 232 -16.90 0.23 15.97
C PHE A 232 -16.08 0.51 17.23
N VAL A 233 -16.51 1.50 18.01
CA VAL A 233 -15.89 1.87 19.29
C VAL A 233 -15.84 0.65 20.23
N GLY A 234 -14.68 0.43 20.87
CA GLY A 234 -14.47 -0.64 21.84
C GLY A 234 -14.08 -2.00 21.26
N VAL A 235 -14.17 -2.20 19.94
CA VAL A 235 -13.74 -3.46 19.30
C VAL A 235 -12.21 -3.61 19.39
N GLY A 236 -11.45 -2.57 19.08
CA GLY A 236 -9.98 -2.57 19.21
C GLY A 236 -9.51 -2.93 20.63
N ALA A 237 -10.07 -2.27 21.64
CA ALA A 237 -9.79 -2.57 23.05
C ALA A 237 -10.16 -4.01 23.46
N SER A 238 -11.25 -4.58 22.93
CA SER A 238 -11.57 -6.00 23.17
C SER A 238 -10.51 -6.93 22.57
N ARG A 239 -10.04 -6.66 21.35
CA ARG A 239 -9.01 -7.46 20.68
C ARG A 239 -7.69 -7.43 21.42
N VAL A 240 -7.28 -6.27 21.93
CA VAL A 240 -6.09 -6.12 22.77
C VAL A 240 -6.18 -7.01 24.00
N ARG A 241 -7.30 -6.98 24.73
CA ARG A 241 -7.52 -7.84 25.92
C ARG A 241 -7.45 -9.32 25.58
N ASP A 242 -8.12 -9.73 24.50
CA ASP A 242 -8.15 -11.13 24.09
C ASP A 242 -6.75 -11.62 23.65
N MET A 243 -5.99 -10.79 22.93
CA MET A 243 -4.59 -11.06 22.58
C MET A 243 -3.74 -11.33 23.82
N PHE A 244 -3.77 -10.42 24.81
CA PHE A 244 -2.98 -10.59 26.03
C PHE A 244 -3.44 -11.80 26.84
N LYS A 245 -4.73 -12.10 26.86
CA LYS A 245 -5.26 -13.31 27.50
C LYS A 245 -4.71 -14.59 26.85
N GLN A 246 -4.67 -14.64 25.52
CA GLN A 246 -4.11 -15.78 24.79
C GLN A 246 -2.60 -15.91 25.02
N ALA A 247 -1.86 -14.79 24.99
CA ALA A 247 -0.42 -14.78 25.25
C ALA A 247 -0.08 -15.25 26.68
N LYS A 248 -0.87 -14.85 27.69
CA LYS A 248 -0.72 -15.32 29.08
C LYS A 248 -0.92 -16.84 29.21
N GLN A 249 -1.75 -17.45 28.35
CA GLN A 249 -1.97 -18.89 28.36
C GLN A 249 -0.84 -19.68 27.67
N SER A 250 -0.08 -19.04 26.77
CA SER A 250 0.98 -19.66 25.98
C SER A 250 2.39 -19.22 26.38
N ALA A 251 2.54 -18.52 27.51
CA ALA A 251 3.82 -18.07 28.01
C ALA A 251 4.77 -19.24 28.32
N PRO A 252 6.08 -19.15 28.00
CA PRO A 252 6.76 -17.99 27.43
C PRO A 252 6.48 -17.82 25.92
N CYS A 253 6.20 -16.59 25.49
CA CYS A 253 5.87 -16.28 24.10
C CYS A 253 6.33 -14.87 23.70
N LEU A 254 6.39 -14.60 22.40
CA LEU A 254 6.72 -13.30 21.83
C LEU A 254 5.51 -12.72 21.08
N ILE A 255 5.14 -11.48 21.42
CA ILE A 255 4.10 -10.72 20.71
C ILE A 255 4.79 -9.68 19.83
N PHE A 256 4.53 -9.70 18.53
CA PHE A 256 4.99 -8.70 17.59
C PHE A 256 3.83 -7.84 17.07
N ILE A 257 3.95 -6.53 17.23
CA ILE A 257 2.99 -5.53 16.74
C ILE A 257 3.68 -4.70 15.65
N ASP A 258 3.35 -4.93 14.39
CA ASP A 258 3.82 -4.10 13.27
C ASP A 258 3.00 -2.79 13.20
N GLU A 259 3.53 -1.74 12.58
CA GLU A 259 2.83 -0.46 12.39
C GLU A 259 2.13 0.07 13.67
N ILE A 260 2.85 0.06 14.81
CA ILE A 260 2.27 0.48 16.09
C ILE A 260 1.78 1.94 16.07
N ASP A 261 2.29 2.76 15.15
CA ASP A 261 1.84 4.14 14.91
C ASP A 261 0.39 4.26 14.44
N ALA A 262 -0.24 3.18 13.96
CA ALA A 262 -1.66 3.17 13.64
C ALA A 262 -2.55 3.37 14.88
N VAL A 263 -2.16 2.79 16.02
CA VAL A 263 -2.86 2.91 17.32
C VAL A 263 -2.18 3.83 18.31
N GLY A 264 -0.86 3.95 18.21
CA GLY A 264 -0.01 4.66 19.15
C GLY A 264 0.16 6.13 18.85
N ARG A 265 -0.58 6.71 17.90
CA ARG A 265 -0.40 8.09 17.46
C ARG A 265 -0.78 9.09 18.55
N GLN A 266 0.07 10.10 18.77
CA GLN A 266 -0.20 11.22 19.68
C GLN A 266 -1.45 11.99 19.25
N ARG A 267 -2.19 12.51 20.23
CA ARG A 267 -3.39 13.33 20.03
C ARG A 267 -3.17 14.45 19.03
N GLY A 268 -4.00 14.49 17.99
CA GLY A 268 -4.16 15.64 17.11
C GLY A 268 -5.40 16.43 17.53
N SER A 269 -5.41 17.74 17.33
CA SER A 269 -6.59 18.60 17.56
C SER A 269 -7.67 18.41 16.47
N GLY A 270 -7.98 17.16 16.12
CA GLY A 270 -8.96 16.81 15.11
C GLY A 270 -10.38 16.92 15.66
N ILE A 271 -11.13 17.92 15.20
CA ILE A 271 -12.57 18.05 15.43
C ILE A 271 -13.27 16.94 14.64
N GLY A 272 -13.43 15.76 15.24
CA GLY A 272 -14.12 14.62 14.62
C GLY A 272 -13.92 13.32 15.40
N GLY A 273 -15.03 12.64 15.74
CA GLY A 273 -15.11 11.47 16.65
C GLY A 273 -14.40 10.17 16.23
N GLY A 274 -13.40 10.22 15.34
CA GLY A 274 -12.48 9.11 15.07
C GLY A 274 -11.27 9.07 16.02
N HIS A 275 -11.25 9.91 17.04
CA HIS A 275 -10.23 9.91 18.10
C HIS A 275 -10.54 8.91 19.22
N ASP A 276 -11.81 8.74 19.56
CA ASP A 276 -12.22 8.00 20.78
C ASP A 276 -11.87 6.50 20.73
N GLU A 277 -11.99 5.87 19.56
CA GLU A 277 -11.69 4.43 19.38
C GLU A 277 -10.19 4.12 19.47
N ARG A 278 -9.36 4.96 18.84
CA ARG A 278 -7.90 4.83 18.89
C ARG A 278 -7.38 5.08 20.29
N GLU A 279 -7.89 6.11 20.96
CA GLU A 279 -7.52 6.41 22.35
C GLU A 279 -7.93 5.28 23.31
N GLN A 280 -9.13 4.73 23.16
CA GLN A 280 -9.57 3.62 23.99
C GLN A 280 -8.69 2.38 23.79
N THR A 281 -8.32 2.10 22.55
CA THR A 281 -7.48 0.94 22.21
C THR A 281 -6.04 1.12 22.68
N LEU A 282 -5.48 2.33 22.54
CA LEU A 282 -4.18 2.70 23.09
C LEU A 282 -4.16 2.55 24.62
N ASN A 283 -5.12 3.14 25.31
CA ASN A 283 -5.20 3.06 26.77
C ASN A 283 -5.36 1.60 27.26
N GLN A 284 -6.08 0.77 26.51
CA GLN A 284 -6.19 -0.64 26.82
C GLN A 284 -4.85 -1.37 26.63
N LEU A 285 -4.10 -1.06 25.58
CA LEU A 285 -2.74 -1.60 25.38
C LEU A 285 -1.83 -1.21 26.54
N LEU A 286 -1.83 0.07 26.94
CA LEU A 286 -1.06 0.56 28.08
C LEU A 286 -1.44 -0.15 29.38
N THR A 287 -2.75 -0.35 29.62
CA THR A 287 -3.26 -1.04 30.81
C THR A 287 -2.81 -2.50 30.85
N GLU A 288 -2.83 -3.20 29.72
CA GLU A 288 -2.35 -4.59 29.66
C GLU A 288 -0.82 -4.67 29.85
N MET A 289 -0.03 -3.75 29.27
CA MET A 289 1.43 -3.67 29.47
C MET A 289 1.81 -3.42 30.93
N ASP A 290 1.07 -2.54 31.62
CA ASP A 290 1.27 -2.27 33.04
C ASP A 290 0.77 -3.45 33.90
N GLY A 291 -0.21 -4.22 33.41
CA GLY A 291 -0.95 -5.24 34.16
C GLY A 291 -0.30 -6.62 34.32
N PHE A 292 0.71 -7.00 33.54
CA PHE A 292 1.46 -8.26 33.75
C PHE A 292 2.76 -8.05 34.52
N GLY A 293 3.11 -9.02 35.38
CA GLY A 293 4.35 -8.99 36.16
C GLY A 293 5.59 -9.07 35.26
N ALA A 294 6.71 -8.47 35.68
CA ALA A 294 7.96 -8.42 34.92
C ALA A 294 8.58 -9.81 34.59
N ASN A 295 8.01 -10.89 35.13
CA ASN A 295 8.56 -12.24 35.13
C ASN A 295 7.61 -13.29 34.54
N GLU A 296 6.53 -12.87 33.87
CA GLU A 296 5.56 -13.79 33.24
C GLU A 296 6.08 -14.44 31.94
N GLY A 297 7.28 -14.09 31.47
CA GLY A 297 7.90 -14.70 30.28
C GLY A 297 7.29 -14.24 28.95
N ILE A 298 6.63 -13.08 28.94
CA ILE A 298 6.03 -12.46 27.76
C ILE A 298 6.88 -11.26 27.36
N ILE A 299 7.33 -11.22 26.11
CA ILE A 299 8.03 -10.06 25.53
C ILE A 299 7.17 -9.48 24.41
N ILE A 300 7.02 -8.15 24.42
CA ILE A 300 6.37 -7.41 23.34
C ILE A 300 7.45 -6.74 22.49
N ILE A 301 7.41 -6.95 21.18
CA ILE A 301 8.21 -6.20 20.22
C ILE A 301 7.25 -5.42 19.33
N ALA A 302 7.43 -4.11 19.22
CA ALA A 302 6.68 -3.27 18.30
C ALA A 302 7.61 -2.70 17.21
N ALA A 303 7.10 -2.51 16.01
CA ALA A 303 7.84 -1.86 14.93
C ALA A 303 7.14 -0.58 14.48
N THR A 304 7.92 0.47 14.22
CA THR A 304 7.43 1.72 13.63
C THR A 304 8.43 2.28 12.63
N ASN A 305 7.92 2.93 11.58
CA ASN A 305 8.73 3.76 10.69
C ASN A 305 8.74 5.24 11.13
N ARG A 306 7.89 5.60 12.11
CA ARG A 306 7.62 6.96 12.54
C ARG A 306 7.59 7.03 14.07
N PRO A 307 8.75 7.08 14.74
CA PRO A 307 8.80 7.20 16.20
C PRO A 307 8.26 8.56 16.68
N ASP A 308 8.37 9.60 15.84
CA ASP A 308 7.99 10.99 16.09
C ASP A 308 6.50 11.19 16.36
N VAL A 309 5.64 10.37 15.75
CA VAL A 309 4.19 10.48 15.91
C VAL A 309 3.64 9.70 17.08
N LEU A 310 4.47 8.91 17.77
CA LEU A 310 4.02 8.05 18.86
C LEU A 310 3.71 8.84 20.14
N ASP A 311 2.70 8.39 20.87
CA ASP A 311 2.38 8.91 22.19
C ASP A 311 3.55 8.64 23.16
N PRO A 312 4.14 9.67 23.80
CA PRO A 312 5.22 9.50 24.76
C PRO A 312 4.90 8.55 25.92
N ALA A 313 3.61 8.31 26.20
CA ALA A 313 3.17 7.33 27.18
C ALA A 313 3.63 5.91 26.84
N LEU A 314 3.75 5.55 25.57
CA LEU A 314 4.23 4.22 25.14
C LEU A 314 5.72 4.00 25.47
N LEU A 315 6.51 5.07 25.46
CA LEU A 315 7.97 5.05 25.65
C LEU A 315 8.39 5.14 27.13
N ARG A 316 7.43 5.14 28.06
CA ARG A 316 7.74 5.23 29.50
C ARG A 316 8.29 3.90 30.03
N PRO A 317 9.18 3.94 31.05
CA PRO A 317 9.69 2.74 31.70
C PRO A 317 8.58 1.77 32.13
N GLY A 318 8.75 0.49 31.84
CA GLY A 318 7.74 -0.56 32.08
C GLY A 318 6.79 -0.82 30.90
N ARG A 319 6.93 -0.08 29.79
CA ARG A 319 6.20 -0.28 28.53
C ARG A 319 7.19 -0.61 27.41
N PHE A 320 7.39 0.27 26.43
CA PHE A 320 8.50 0.18 25.48
C PHE A 320 9.72 0.90 26.04
N ASP A 321 10.38 0.24 26.98
CA ASP A 321 11.51 0.76 27.72
C ASP A 321 12.85 0.63 26.97
N ARG A 322 12.94 -0.28 26.00
CA ARG A 322 14.08 -0.36 25.08
C ARG A 322 13.68 0.09 23.68
N GLN A 323 14.51 0.92 23.07
CA GLN A 323 14.38 1.32 21.67
C GLN A 323 15.62 0.83 20.93
N VAL A 324 15.40 0.11 19.84
CA VAL A 324 16.48 -0.38 18.96
C VAL A 324 16.24 0.24 17.60
N THR A 325 17.17 1.10 17.18
CA THR A 325 17.12 1.74 15.86
C THR A 325 17.73 0.80 14.83
N VAL A 326 16.92 0.36 13.86
CA VAL A 326 17.32 -0.49 12.74
C VAL A 326 17.52 0.42 11.52
N SER A 327 18.79 0.74 11.27
CA SER A 327 19.19 1.67 10.21
C SER A 327 19.19 1.03 8.82
N LEU A 328 19.42 1.84 7.79
CA LEU A 328 19.71 1.31 6.45
C LEU A 328 21.07 0.60 6.46
N PRO A 329 21.24 -0.50 5.70
CA PRO A 329 22.46 -1.29 5.72
C PRO A 329 23.65 -0.60 5.03
N ASP A 330 24.83 -0.81 5.60
CA ASP A 330 26.13 -0.39 5.03
C ASP A 330 26.53 -1.23 3.80
N ALA A 331 27.54 -0.80 3.02
CA ALA A 331 27.97 -1.55 1.83
C ALA A 331 28.32 -3.02 2.09
N LYS A 332 28.93 -3.32 3.25
CA LYS A 332 29.23 -4.70 3.67
C LYS A 332 27.96 -5.48 4.02
N GLU A 333 27.03 -4.86 4.73
CA GLU A 333 25.77 -5.48 5.11
C GLU A 333 24.88 -5.72 3.89
N ARG A 334 24.85 -4.78 2.94
CA ARG A 334 24.18 -4.95 1.64
C ARG A 334 24.73 -6.15 0.87
N GLU A 335 26.05 -6.36 0.89
CA GLU A 335 26.66 -7.56 0.29
C GLU A 335 26.20 -8.85 0.99
N GLU A 336 26.13 -8.87 2.32
CA GLU A 336 25.62 -10.02 3.08
C GLU A 336 24.13 -10.29 2.78
N ILE A 337 23.31 -9.24 2.71
CA ILE A 337 21.89 -9.32 2.38
C ILE A 337 21.72 -9.87 0.95
N LEU A 338 22.47 -9.34 -0.02
CA LEU A 338 22.48 -9.83 -1.40
C LEU A 338 22.85 -11.32 -1.45
N LYS A 339 23.84 -11.76 -0.66
CA LYS A 339 24.22 -13.19 -0.57
C LYS A 339 23.08 -14.07 -0.06
N VAL A 340 22.30 -13.62 0.92
CA VAL A 340 21.14 -14.37 1.42
C VAL A 340 20.07 -14.51 0.35
N HIS A 341 19.68 -13.42 -0.31
CA HIS A 341 18.64 -13.43 -1.36
C HIS A 341 19.11 -14.06 -2.68
N ALA A 342 20.42 -14.20 -2.86
CA ALA A 342 21.04 -14.89 -3.99
C ALA A 342 21.00 -16.42 -3.89
N ARG A 343 20.87 -17.01 -2.69
CA ARG A 343 20.97 -18.48 -2.49
C ARG A 343 20.02 -19.30 -3.36
N ASN A 344 18.83 -18.76 -3.65
CA ASN A 344 17.79 -19.44 -4.43
C ASN A 344 17.73 -18.99 -5.89
N LYS A 345 18.79 -18.36 -6.41
CA LYS A 345 18.85 -17.80 -7.78
C LYS A 345 20.11 -18.26 -8.51
N THR A 346 20.00 -18.44 -9.83
CA THR A 346 21.11 -18.85 -10.69
C THR A 346 21.75 -17.62 -11.32
N PHE A 347 22.98 -17.30 -10.92
CA PHE A 347 23.76 -16.19 -11.49
C PHE A 347 24.83 -16.68 -12.47
N ASP A 348 25.14 -15.84 -13.44
CA ASP A 348 26.32 -15.98 -14.28
C ASP A 348 27.61 -15.70 -13.47
N LYS A 349 28.74 -16.26 -13.91
CA LYS A 349 30.05 -16.05 -13.25
C LYS A 349 30.54 -14.60 -13.31
N SER A 350 30.00 -13.81 -14.23
CA SER A 350 30.28 -12.38 -14.38
C SER A 350 29.68 -11.50 -13.28
N VAL A 351 28.72 -12.00 -12.49
CA VAL A 351 28.03 -11.19 -11.49
C VAL A 351 28.85 -11.07 -10.20
N ASN A 352 29.21 -9.84 -9.85
CA ASN A 352 29.92 -9.51 -8.61
C ASN A 352 28.99 -8.79 -7.62
N LEU A 353 28.56 -9.48 -6.56
CA LEU A 353 27.69 -8.93 -5.51
C LEU A 353 28.32 -7.78 -4.72
N ALA A 354 29.65 -7.76 -4.57
CA ALA A 354 30.35 -6.67 -3.89
C ALA A 354 30.33 -5.38 -4.73
N ALA A 355 30.42 -5.48 -6.05
CA ALA A 355 30.27 -4.32 -6.93
C ALA A 355 28.82 -3.78 -6.91
N ILE A 356 27.83 -4.67 -6.81
CA ILE A 356 26.42 -4.28 -6.69
C ILE A 356 26.16 -3.57 -5.37
N SER A 357 26.72 -4.06 -4.25
CA SER A 357 26.52 -3.44 -2.93
C SER A 357 27.06 -2.01 -2.83
N GLN A 358 28.18 -1.73 -3.52
CA GLN A 358 28.72 -0.37 -3.65
C GLN A 358 27.82 0.54 -4.50
N ARG A 359 27.18 0.01 -5.54
CA ARG A 359 26.32 0.76 -6.48
C ARG A 359 24.88 1.00 -5.99
N THR A 360 24.56 0.53 -4.79
CA THR A 360 23.21 0.55 -4.20
C THR A 360 23.16 1.25 -2.84
N PRO A 361 23.79 2.42 -2.64
CA PRO A 361 23.70 3.11 -1.35
C PRO A 361 22.27 3.54 -1.05
N GLY A 362 21.90 3.46 0.22
CA GLY A 362 20.56 3.80 0.70
C GLY A 362 19.49 2.76 0.41
N PHE A 363 19.81 1.65 -0.26
CA PHE A 363 18.85 0.56 -0.47
C PHE A 363 18.59 -0.16 0.85
N SER A 364 17.31 -0.39 1.16
CA SER A 364 16.91 -1.25 2.27
C SER A 364 17.08 -2.73 1.89
N GLY A 365 17.01 -3.62 2.89
CA GLY A 365 17.06 -5.06 2.63
C GLY A 365 15.94 -5.53 1.68
N ALA A 366 14.74 -4.97 1.82
CA ALA A 366 13.62 -5.22 0.91
C ALA A 366 13.89 -4.71 -0.51
N ASP A 367 14.57 -3.57 -0.66
CA ASP A 367 14.93 -3.05 -2.00
C ASP A 367 15.95 -3.95 -2.70
N LEU A 368 16.92 -4.49 -1.95
CA LEU A 368 17.90 -5.45 -2.47
C LEU A 368 17.25 -6.78 -2.86
N GLU A 369 16.30 -7.26 -2.06
CA GLU A 369 15.51 -8.44 -2.41
C GLU A 369 14.73 -8.20 -3.71
N ASN A 370 14.07 -7.05 -3.81
CA ASN A 370 13.30 -6.67 -4.99
C ASN A 370 14.19 -6.50 -6.23
N LEU A 371 15.37 -5.91 -6.09
CA LEU A 371 16.36 -5.77 -7.17
C LEU A 371 16.76 -7.15 -7.73
N LEU A 372 17.14 -8.11 -6.88
CA LEU A 372 17.51 -9.45 -7.35
C LEU A 372 16.31 -10.20 -7.95
N ASN A 373 15.10 -9.95 -7.46
CA ASN A 373 13.89 -10.52 -8.03
C ASN A 373 13.59 -9.95 -9.43
N GLU A 374 13.68 -8.63 -9.60
CA GLU A 374 13.54 -7.97 -10.90
C GLU A 374 14.60 -8.43 -11.90
N ALA A 375 15.85 -8.62 -11.47
CA ALA A 375 16.92 -9.16 -12.31
C ALA A 375 16.59 -10.59 -12.79
N ALA A 376 16.02 -11.42 -11.92
CA ALA A 376 15.55 -12.76 -12.27
C ALA A 376 14.38 -12.72 -13.28
N LEU A 377 13.39 -11.86 -13.07
CA LEU A 377 12.26 -11.68 -13.98
C LEU A 377 12.72 -11.16 -15.36
N LEU A 378 13.73 -10.30 -15.41
CA LEU A 378 14.35 -9.82 -16.64
C LEU A 378 15.08 -10.95 -17.38
N ALA A 379 15.85 -11.77 -16.68
CA ALA A 379 16.52 -12.93 -17.27
C ALA A 379 15.50 -13.90 -17.88
N VAL A 380 14.41 -14.20 -17.16
CA VAL A 380 13.30 -15.03 -17.66
C VAL A 380 12.65 -14.40 -18.89
N ARG A 381 12.36 -13.09 -18.86
CA ARG A 381 11.75 -12.38 -20.01
C ARG A 381 12.64 -12.41 -21.25
N ARG A 382 13.97 -12.43 -21.06
CA ARG A 382 14.98 -12.54 -22.12
C ARG A 382 15.30 -13.99 -22.50
N ASN A 383 14.60 -14.97 -21.93
CA ASN A 383 14.84 -16.41 -22.11
C ASN A 383 16.30 -16.83 -21.81
N LYS A 384 16.95 -16.18 -20.83
CA LYS A 384 18.28 -16.56 -20.34
C LYS A 384 18.18 -17.65 -19.28
N SER A 385 19.19 -18.53 -19.22
CA SER A 385 19.29 -19.61 -18.22
C SER A 385 19.89 -19.16 -16.88
N ALA A 386 20.60 -18.03 -16.86
CA ALA A 386 21.22 -17.44 -15.69
C ALA A 386 21.08 -15.91 -15.72
N ILE A 387 21.11 -15.29 -14.54
CA ILE A 387 21.06 -13.84 -14.35
C ILE A 387 22.46 -13.26 -14.60
N GLY A 388 22.60 -12.40 -15.61
CA GLY A 388 23.85 -11.69 -15.93
C GLY A 388 23.92 -10.30 -15.28
N MET A 389 25.08 -9.65 -15.40
CA MET A 389 25.29 -8.29 -14.87
C MET A 389 24.36 -7.26 -15.55
N ASP A 390 24.10 -7.40 -16.85
CA ASP A 390 23.18 -6.51 -17.58
C ASP A 390 21.74 -6.54 -17.01
N GLU A 391 21.28 -7.71 -16.58
CA GLU A 391 19.96 -7.85 -15.96
C GLU A 391 19.92 -7.21 -14.57
N VAL A 392 21.02 -7.32 -13.81
CA VAL A 392 21.15 -6.67 -12.50
C VAL A 392 21.20 -5.16 -12.63
N ASP A 393 21.95 -4.65 -13.61
CA ASP A 393 22.06 -3.22 -13.86
C ASP A 393 20.72 -2.63 -14.30
N GLU A 394 20.00 -3.28 -15.22
CA GLU A 394 18.65 -2.86 -15.62
C GLU A 394 17.64 -2.96 -14.46
N ALA A 395 17.77 -3.97 -13.59
CA ALA A 395 16.94 -4.10 -12.40
C ALA A 395 17.21 -2.99 -11.39
N THR A 396 18.48 -2.64 -11.18
CA THR A 396 18.90 -1.55 -10.29
C THR A 396 18.28 -0.23 -10.75
N ASP A 397 18.39 0.08 -12.05
CA ASP A 397 17.77 1.28 -12.62
C ASP A 397 16.24 1.26 -12.47
N ARG A 398 15.61 0.09 -12.63
CA ARG A 398 14.16 -0.05 -12.51
C ARG A 398 13.66 0.16 -11.09
N VAL A 399 14.37 -0.36 -10.08
CA VAL A 399 14.01 -0.14 -8.67
C VAL A 399 14.18 1.34 -8.31
N LEU A 400 15.23 1.99 -8.83
CA LEU A 400 15.52 3.40 -8.53
C LEU A 400 14.56 4.38 -9.23
N MET A 401 14.31 4.20 -10.53
CA MET A 401 13.68 5.21 -11.42
C MET A 401 12.43 4.70 -12.14
N GLY A 402 12.07 3.43 -11.97
CA GLY A 402 11.00 2.77 -12.70
C GLY A 402 11.43 2.25 -14.08
N PRO A 403 10.49 1.65 -14.82
CA PRO A 403 10.78 1.01 -16.10
C PRO A 403 11.16 2.04 -17.19
N ALA A 404 12.05 1.62 -18.10
CA ALA A 404 12.42 2.41 -19.28
C ALA A 404 11.21 2.65 -20.20
N LYS A 405 11.05 3.90 -20.65
CA LYS A 405 9.99 4.29 -21.57
C LYS A 405 10.42 4.09 -23.02
N THR A 406 10.30 2.85 -23.51
CA THR A 406 10.65 2.50 -24.89
C THR A 406 9.67 3.00 -25.95
N SER A 407 8.46 3.41 -25.56
CA SER A 407 7.42 3.88 -26.50
C SER A 407 7.53 5.34 -26.90
N ARG A 408 8.29 6.16 -26.14
CA ARG A 408 8.46 7.59 -26.42
C ARG A 408 9.46 7.76 -27.55
N LYS A 409 9.02 8.31 -28.69
CA LYS A 409 9.95 8.75 -29.75
C LYS A 409 10.71 9.97 -29.25
N ILE A 410 12.03 9.84 -29.13
CA ILE A 410 12.95 10.93 -28.79
C ILE A 410 13.54 11.44 -30.11
N THR A 411 13.54 12.75 -30.32
CA THR A 411 14.21 13.36 -31.47
C THR A 411 15.72 13.42 -31.24
N GLU A 412 16.53 13.40 -32.31
CA GLU A 412 18.00 13.55 -32.18
C GLU A 412 18.40 14.84 -31.44
N LYS A 413 17.63 15.92 -31.62
CA LYS A 413 17.84 17.18 -30.88
C LYS A 413 17.64 16.97 -29.37
N GLU A 414 16.56 16.32 -28.97
CA GLU A 414 16.30 16.00 -27.55
C GLU A 414 17.36 15.04 -26.99
N LYS A 415 17.75 14.02 -27.76
CA LYS A 415 18.78 13.05 -27.38
C LYS A 415 20.11 13.75 -27.09
N ARG A 416 20.53 14.66 -27.98
CA ARG A 416 21.75 15.44 -27.81
C ARG A 416 21.67 16.44 -26.66
N LEU A 417 20.51 17.06 -26.45
CA LEU A 417 20.27 17.97 -25.34
C LEU A 417 20.44 17.25 -23.99
N VAL A 418 19.84 16.07 -23.85
CA VAL A 418 19.99 15.24 -22.64
C VAL A 418 21.44 14.76 -22.50
N ALA A 419 22.09 14.34 -23.59
CA ALA A 419 23.50 13.92 -23.54
C ALA A 419 24.45 15.01 -23.04
N ILE A 420 24.29 16.26 -23.51
CA ILE A 420 25.07 17.42 -23.04
C ILE A 420 24.75 17.75 -21.58
N HIS A 421 23.49 17.65 -21.18
CA HIS A 421 23.07 17.87 -19.79
C HIS A 421 23.75 16.88 -18.84
N GLU A 422 23.63 15.57 -19.12
CA GLU A 422 24.23 14.52 -18.31
C GLU A 422 25.77 14.55 -18.34
N SER A 423 26.36 14.87 -19.50
CA SER A 423 27.82 15.05 -19.60
C SER A 423 28.32 16.22 -18.75
N GLY A 424 27.53 17.29 -18.62
CA GLY A 424 27.85 18.43 -17.74
C GLY A 424 27.96 18.02 -16.28
N HIS A 425 27.02 17.19 -15.81
CA HIS A 425 27.09 16.57 -14.48
C HIS A 425 28.33 15.70 -14.32
N ALA A 426 28.59 14.83 -15.28
CA ALA A 426 29.71 13.89 -15.22
C ALA A 426 31.08 14.58 -15.19
N VAL A 427 31.32 15.58 -16.05
CA VAL A 427 32.60 16.29 -16.12
C VAL A 427 32.92 17.00 -14.81
N ILE A 428 31.92 17.63 -14.18
CA ILE A 428 32.12 18.28 -12.88
C ILE A 428 32.47 17.23 -11.81
N GLY A 429 31.77 16.09 -11.78
CA GLY A 429 32.07 15.00 -10.85
C GLY A 429 33.48 14.42 -11.03
N ILE A 430 33.97 14.33 -12.27
CA ILE A 430 35.32 13.83 -12.57
C ILE A 430 36.41 14.84 -12.14
N LYS A 431 36.16 16.15 -12.31
CA LYS A 431 37.19 17.18 -12.12
C LYS A 431 37.28 17.69 -10.68
N LEU A 432 36.20 17.66 -9.93
CA LEU A 432 36.20 18.06 -8.52
C LEU A 432 36.64 16.89 -7.64
N ALA A 433 37.78 17.05 -6.94
CA ALA A 433 38.37 16.00 -6.11
C ALA A 433 37.43 15.53 -4.97
N ASP A 434 36.69 16.48 -4.40
CA ASP A 434 35.73 16.26 -3.30
C ASP A 434 34.29 16.01 -3.80
N ALA A 435 34.07 15.97 -5.11
CA ALA A 435 32.79 15.57 -5.66
C ALA A 435 32.62 14.04 -5.62
N GLN A 436 31.36 13.63 -5.70
CA GLN A 436 30.97 12.24 -5.84
C GLN A 436 31.50 11.67 -7.16
N GLU A 437 31.94 10.41 -7.14
CA GLU A 437 32.43 9.71 -8.33
C GLU A 437 31.28 9.31 -9.25
N VAL A 438 31.53 9.43 -10.55
CA VAL A 438 30.56 9.05 -11.59
C VAL A 438 30.64 7.55 -11.83
N HIS A 439 29.55 6.84 -11.55
CA HIS A 439 29.48 5.38 -11.75
C HIS A 439 28.78 4.96 -13.04
N LYS A 440 27.79 5.75 -13.47
CA LYS A 440 26.99 5.44 -14.66
C LYS A 440 26.32 6.70 -15.18
N ILE A 441 26.26 6.85 -16.49
CA ILE A 441 25.51 7.89 -17.18
C ILE A 441 24.58 7.23 -18.18
N THR A 442 23.32 7.65 -18.24
CA THR A 442 22.37 7.15 -19.25
C THR A 442 21.43 8.24 -19.72
N ILE A 443 21.09 8.21 -21.01
CA ILE A 443 20.12 9.10 -21.65
C ILE A 443 18.81 8.37 -21.99
N ILE A 444 18.63 7.16 -21.45
CA ILE A 444 17.41 6.37 -21.63
C ILE A 444 16.34 6.93 -20.68
N PRO A 445 15.19 7.37 -21.17
CA PRO A 445 14.16 8.00 -20.33
C PRO A 445 13.52 6.98 -19.40
N ARG A 446 13.47 7.32 -18.11
CA ARG A 446 12.82 6.52 -17.05
C ARG A 446 11.91 7.41 -16.21
N GLY A 447 10.67 6.96 -16.00
CA GLY A 447 9.70 7.72 -15.21
C GLY A 447 9.50 9.15 -15.75
N VAL A 448 9.86 10.16 -14.96
CA VAL A 448 9.82 11.59 -15.32
C VAL A 448 11.16 12.14 -15.83
N ALA A 449 12.25 11.39 -15.67
CA ALA A 449 13.60 11.81 -16.07
C ALA A 449 13.87 11.50 -17.55
N GLY A 450 14.57 12.42 -18.24
CA GLY A 450 15.02 12.24 -19.62
C GLY A 450 16.31 11.44 -19.75
N GLY A 451 17.17 11.53 -18.74
CA GLY A 451 18.40 10.79 -18.50
C GLY A 451 18.77 10.92 -17.02
N TYR A 452 19.86 10.29 -16.59
CA TYR A 452 20.45 10.58 -15.28
C TYR A 452 21.92 10.19 -15.21
N THR A 453 22.62 10.85 -14.29
CA THR A 453 24.01 10.58 -13.92
C THR A 453 24.05 10.05 -12.49
N MET A 454 24.51 8.81 -12.32
CA MET A 454 24.70 8.18 -11.02
C MET A 454 26.03 8.63 -10.43
N MET A 455 25.97 9.53 -9.45
CA MET A 455 27.12 9.95 -8.65
C MET A 455 27.06 9.28 -7.28
N LEU A 456 28.13 8.60 -6.88
CA LEU A 456 28.25 7.93 -5.58
C LEU A 456 29.41 8.55 -4.78
N PRO A 457 29.28 8.68 -3.44
CA PRO A 457 30.42 9.06 -2.60
C PRO A 457 31.58 8.08 -2.74
N LYS A 458 32.82 8.58 -2.68
CA LYS A 458 34.04 7.74 -2.69
C LYS A 458 34.12 6.81 -1.48
N GLU A 459 33.61 7.28 -0.34
CA GLU A 459 33.60 6.57 0.93
C GLU A 459 32.23 6.71 1.59
N ASP A 460 31.77 5.64 2.25
CA ASP A 460 30.59 5.69 3.11
C ASP A 460 30.93 6.54 4.35
N LYS A 461 30.68 7.85 4.27
CA LYS A 461 30.89 8.79 5.39
C LYS A 461 29.68 8.79 6.33
N ILE A 462 29.95 8.98 7.62
CA ILE A 462 28.98 8.95 8.75
C ILE A 462 28.05 10.20 8.76
N GLY A 463 27.78 10.81 7.61
CA GLY A 463 26.90 11.98 7.50
C GLY A 463 27.51 13.33 7.89
N ILE A 464 28.83 13.40 8.09
CA ILE A 464 29.56 14.66 8.31
C ILE A 464 30.12 15.12 6.97
N MET A 465 29.76 16.33 6.56
CA MET A 465 30.24 16.94 5.32
C MET A 465 30.85 18.32 5.59
N THR A 466 31.94 18.64 4.90
CA THR A 466 32.54 19.98 4.98
C THR A 466 31.75 20.98 4.14
N LYS A 467 32.01 22.28 4.36
CA LYS A 467 31.42 23.33 3.52
C LYS A 467 31.85 23.16 2.06
N GLU A 468 33.12 22.86 1.81
CA GLU A 468 33.65 22.64 0.46
C GLU A 468 32.96 21.47 -0.24
N GLU A 469 32.72 20.37 0.47
CA GLU A 469 32.04 19.20 -0.10
C GLU A 469 30.59 19.51 -0.49
N LEU A 470 29.86 20.26 0.35
CA LEU A 470 28.50 20.71 0.04
C LEU A 470 28.47 21.68 -1.15
N GLU A 471 29.43 22.60 -1.23
CA GLU A 471 29.59 23.46 -2.40
C GLU A 471 29.93 22.66 -3.66
N CYS A 472 30.77 21.62 -3.56
CA CYS A 472 31.06 20.72 -4.68
C CYS A 472 29.81 19.95 -5.14
N GLN A 473 28.98 19.47 -4.21
CA GLN A 473 27.70 18.84 -4.55
C GLN A 473 26.75 19.81 -5.26
N ILE A 474 26.62 21.04 -4.75
CA ILE A 474 25.81 22.09 -5.40
C ILE A 474 26.35 22.38 -6.81
N THR A 475 27.67 22.50 -6.95
CA THR A 475 28.34 22.73 -8.24
C THR A 475 28.05 21.59 -9.22
N GLY A 476 28.12 20.33 -8.77
CA GLY A 476 27.77 19.14 -9.54
C GLY A 476 26.31 19.13 -10.00
N LEU A 477 25.37 19.50 -9.14
CA LEU A 477 23.94 19.63 -9.48
C LEU A 477 23.68 20.75 -10.49
N LEU A 478 24.44 21.85 -10.44
CA LEU A 478 24.28 22.95 -11.38
C LEU A 478 24.95 22.68 -12.75
N GLY A 479 25.70 21.58 -12.87
CA GLY A 479 26.44 21.20 -14.07
C GLY A 479 25.59 21.03 -15.32
N GLY A 480 24.46 20.31 -15.23
CA GLY A 480 23.58 20.09 -16.39
C GLY A 480 22.98 21.38 -16.94
N ARG A 481 22.54 22.29 -16.06
CA ARG A 481 22.08 23.62 -16.50
C ARG A 481 23.21 24.44 -17.13
N ALA A 482 24.41 24.39 -16.55
CA ALA A 482 25.54 25.16 -17.04
C ALA A 482 25.98 24.66 -18.43
N SER A 483 26.00 23.35 -18.66
CA SER A 483 26.35 22.77 -19.96
C SER A 483 25.33 23.10 -21.05
N GLU A 484 24.02 23.02 -20.75
CA GLU A 484 22.95 23.44 -21.68
C GLU A 484 23.16 24.89 -22.15
N LYS A 485 23.34 25.82 -21.21
CA LYS A 485 23.48 27.24 -21.53
C LYS A 485 24.76 27.52 -22.33
N LEU A 486 25.86 26.84 -22.00
CA LEU A 486 27.16 27.08 -22.64
C LEU A 486 27.24 26.50 -24.06
N PHE A 487 26.83 25.25 -24.23
CA PHE A 487 27.07 24.51 -25.48
C PHE A 487 25.86 24.51 -26.43
N LEU A 488 24.64 24.65 -25.91
CA LEU A 488 23.42 24.66 -26.72
C LEU A 488 22.79 26.05 -26.85
N GLY A 489 23.14 26.99 -25.96
CA GLY A 489 22.52 28.33 -25.92
C GLY A 489 21.03 28.32 -25.57
N GLU A 490 20.50 27.18 -25.13
CA GLU A 490 19.11 26.96 -24.76
C GLU A 490 19.02 26.68 -23.25
N THR A 491 17.87 26.99 -22.65
CA THR A 491 17.58 26.68 -21.25
C THR A 491 16.35 25.80 -21.15
N THR A 492 16.46 24.64 -20.51
CA THR A 492 15.40 23.63 -20.53
C THR A 492 14.61 23.60 -19.22
N THR A 493 13.58 22.76 -19.14
CA THR A 493 12.88 22.45 -17.88
C THR A 493 13.46 21.23 -17.15
N GLY A 494 14.44 20.55 -17.75
CA GLY A 494 15.06 19.32 -17.23
C GLY A 494 15.77 19.52 -15.90
N ALA A 495 16.48 20.64 -15.74
CA ALA A 495 17.26 20.96 -14.54
C ALA A 495 16.43 21.30 -13.27
N SER A 496 15.11 21.11 -13.28
CA SER A 496 14.22 21.53 -12.18
C SER A 496 14.48 20.78 -10.86
N ASP A 497 14.75 19.48 -10.93
CA ASP A 497 15.07 18.68 -9.75
C ASP A 497 16.46 19.03 -9.18
N ASP A 498 17.42 19.36 -10.05
CA ASP A 498 18.75 19.79 -9.65
C ASP A 498 18.71 21.09 -8.88
N PHE A 499 17.95 22.08 -9.38
CA PHE A 499 17.74 23.33 -8.65
C PHE A 499 17.06 23.11 -7.30
N LYS A 500 16.06 22.22 -7.23
CA LYS A 500 15.38 21.90 -5.99
C LYS A 500 16.35 21.31 -4.96
N LYS A 501 17.20 20.36 -5.39
CA LYS A 501 18.22 19.74 -4.53
C LYS A 501 19.29 20.75 -4.11
N ALA A 502 19.85 21.50 -5.06
CA ALA A 502 20.87 22.52 -4.82
C ALA A 502 20.37 23.60 -3.85
N THR A 503 19.15 24.12 -4.08
CA THR A 503 18.53 25.13 -3.21
C THR A 503 18.28 24.60 -1.81
N ARG A 504 17.87 23.33 -1.67
CA ARG A 504 17.67 22.70 -0.36
C ARG A 504 18.98 22.54 0.41
N ILE A 505 20.06 22.15 -0.26
CA ILE A 505 21.40 22.05 0.34
C ILE A 505 21.87 23.43 0.77
N ALA A 506 21.84 24.42 -0.13
CA ALA A 506 22.25 25.78 0.16
C ALA A 506 21.44 26.41 1.31
N ARG A 507 20.11 26.19 1.34
CA ARG A 507 19.28 26.63 2.47
C ARG A 507 19.69 25.94 3.77
N SER A 508 19.94 24.64 3.76
CA SER A 508 20.38 23.89 4.95
C SER A 508 21.76 24.34 5.46
N MET A 509 22.67 24.68 4.55
CA MET A 509 23.96 25.30 4.89
C MET A 509 23.77 26.60 5.66
N VAL A 510 22.83 27.43 5.23
CA VAL A 510 22.55 28.74 5.84
C VAL A 510 21.75 28.59 7.15
N THR A 511 20.67 27.79 7.16
CA THR A 511 19.69 27.78 8.24
C THR A 511 19.88 26.69 9.28
N LYS A 512 20.55 25.58 8.94
CA LYS A 512 20.77 24.44 9.85
C LYS A 512 22.22 24.31 10.31
N TYR A 513 23.15 24.37 9.36
CA TYR A 513 24.57 24.11 9.64
C TYR A 513 25.37 25.35 10.03
N GLY A 514 24.80 26.55 9.86
CA GLY A 514 25.48 27.80 10.23
C GLY A 514 26.74 28.09 9.39
N MET A 515 26.75 27.66 8.13
CA MET A 515 27.90 27.76 7.21
C MET A 515 27.92 29.06 6.37
N SER A 516 27.20 30.08 6.83
CA SER A 516 27.01 31.35 6.12
C SER A 516 27.46 32.55 6.94
N ASP A 517 27.46 33.72 6.30
CA ASP A 517 27.78 35.01 6.93
C ASP A 517 26.81 35.38 8.09
N LEU A 518 25.69 34.66 8.24
CA LEU A 518 24.74 34.79 9.37
C LEU A 518 25.25 34.18 10.69
N GLY A 519 26.37 33.45 10.63
CA GLY A 519 27.04 32.88 11.80
C GLY A 519 26.59 31.45 12.16
N PRO A 520 27.22 30.85 13.18
CA PRO A 520 27.04 29.45 13.56
C PRO A 520 25.80 29.26 14.44
N MET A 521 24.62 29.57 13.91
CA MET A 521 23.33 29.38 14.62
C MET A 521 22.31 28.66 13.73
N GLN A 522 21.43 27.89 14.38
CA GLN A 522 20.29 27.26 13.71
C GLN A 522 19.11 28.24 13.65
N LEU A 523 18.74 28.65 12.44
CA LEU A 523 17.64 29.59 12.16
C LEU A 523 16.33 28.87 11.83
N GLU A 524 16.41 27.66 11.26
CA GLU A 524 15.25 26.82 10.97
C GLU A 524 15.35 25.50 11.71
N GLU A 525 14.27 25.16 12.42
CA GLU A 525 14.07 23.84 13.01
C GLU A 525 13.13 23.04 12.09
N GLU A 526 13.54 21.83 11.72
CA GLU A 526 12.70 20.96 10.93
C GLU A 526 11.60 20.40 11.85
N SER A 527 10.41 20.98 11.79
CA SER A 527 9.22 20.28 12.28
C SER A 527 8.95 19.11 11.33
N GLU A 528 9.53 17.94 11.60
CA GLU A 528 9.31 16.69 10.85
C GLU A 528 7.84 16.19 10.93
N GLY A 529 7.02 16.80 11.79
CA GLY A 529 5.62 16.45 11.94
C GLY A 529 4.76 16.89 10.76
N VAL A 530 4.55 15.98 9.80
CA VAL A 530 3.49 16.06 8.76
C VAL A 530 2.12 15.91 9.45
N PHE A 531 1.69 16.94 10.16
CA PHE A 531 0.34 17.06 10.70
C PHE A 531 -0.37 18.18 9.96
N LEU A 532 -1.44 17.81 9.24
CA LEU A 532 -2.27 18.67 8.39
C LEU A 532 -2.87 19.93 9.07
N GLY A 533 -2.66 20.12 10.38
CA GLY A 533 -3.03 21.34 11.12
C GLY A 533 -1.85 22.17 11.66
N ARG A 534 -0.61 21.63 11.65
CA ARG A 534 0.59 22.32 12.18
C ARG A 534 1.33 23.09 11.08
N ASP A 535 1.25 22.62 9.84
CA ASP A 535 1.91 23.26 8.68
C ASP A 535 1.32 24.62 8.29
N TYR A 536 0.04 24.87 8.57
CA TYR A 536 -0.57 26.19 8.34
C TYR A 536 0.02 27.29 9.24
N ASN A 537 0.63 26.91 10.37
CA ASN A 537 1.35 27.78 11.28
C ASN A 537 2.81 27.30 11.42
N LYS A 538 3.54 27.15 10.31
CA LYS A 538 5.00 27.18 10.37
C LYS A 538 5.40 28.51 11.00
N THR A 539 5.70 28.46 12.29
CA THR A 539 6.14 29.62 13.05
C THR A 539 7.52 29.96 12.51
N LYS A 540 7.62 31.01 11.69
CA LYS A 540 8.92 31.58 11.36
C LYS A 540 9.50 32.08 12.68
N ASN A 541 10.49 31.40 13.21
CA ASN A 541 11.14 31.77 14.47
C ASN A 541 12.12 32.96 14.30
N PHE A 542 12.06 33.64 13.16
CA PHE A 542 12.93 34.76 12.78
C PHE A 542 12.13 35.85 12.06
N SER A 543 12.66 37.08 12.10
CA SER A 543 12.04 38.26 11.47
C SER A 543 12.11 38.20 9.94
N ASP A 544 11.25 38.97 9.27
CA ASP A 544 11.29 39.08 7.80
C ASP A 544 12.63 39.65 7.28
N GLN A 545 13.33 40.45 8.09
CA GLN A 545 14.67 40.93 7.77
C GLN A 545 15.68 39.78 7.70
N VAL A 546 15.66 38.88 8.69
CA VAL A 546 16.51 37.68 8.68
C VAL A 546 16.12 36.75 7.53
N ALA A 547 14.83 36.65 7.21
CA ALA A 547 14.37 35.89 6.04
C ALA A 547 14.98 36.40 4.73
N LEU A 548 15.02 37.72 4.53
CA LEU A 548 15.65 38.34 3.37
C LEU A 548 17.16 38.07 3.33
N GLU A 549 17.83 38.08 4.47
CA GLU A 549 19.26 37.78 4.55
C GLU A 549 19.57 36.31 4.25
N ILE A 550 18.71 35.38 4.71
CA ILE A 550 18.78 33.95 4.33
C ILE A 550 18.66 33.81 2.81
N ASP A 551 17.65 34.41 2.20
CA ASP A 551 17.43 34.30 0.75
C ASP A 551 18.59 34.88 -0.07
N LYS A 552 19.21 35.99 0.40
CA LYS A 552 20.41 36.57 -0.20
C LYS A 552 21.62 35.64 -0.07
N ALA A 553 21.83 35.04 1.11
CA ALA A 553 22.93 34.11 1.34
C ALA A 553 22.79 32.84 0.47
N VAL A 554 21.59 32.28 0.39
CA VAL A 554 21.29 31.13 -0.48
C VAL A 554 21.56 31.48 -1.94
N ARG A 555 21.07 32.63 -2.42
CA ARG A 555 21.31 33.07 -3.80
C ARG A 555 22.81 33.19 -4.10
N LYS A 556 23.57 33.83 -3.21
CA LYS A 556 25.02 34.01 -3.34
C LYS A 556 25.74 32.66 -3.47
N ILE A 557 25.43 31.69 -2.60
CA ILE A 557 26.01 30.34 -2.67
C ILE A 557 25.72 29.67 -4.03
N ILE A 558 24.47 29.76 -4.50
CA ILE A 558 24.06 29.16 -5.78
C ILE A 558 24.75 29.83 -6.96
N GLU A 559 24.83 31.17 -6.98
CA GLU A 559 25.50 31.93 -8.03
C GLU A 559 27.01 31.63 -8.07
N ASP A 560 27.68 31.63 -6.91
CA ASP A 560 29.11 31.29 -6.81
C ASP A 560 29.39 29.87 -7.31
N CYS A 561 28.54 28.89 -6.95
CA CYS A 561 28.67 27.51 -7.43
C CYS A 561 28.36 27.39 -8.93
N TYR A 562 27.40 28.17 -9.45
CA TYR A 562 27.07 28.19 -10.87
C TYR A 562 28.24 28.75 -11.70
N ASP A 563 28.87 29.83 -11.25
CA ASP A 563 30.02 30.42 -11.92
C ASP A 563 31.24 29.48 -11.88
N LYS A 564 31.45 28.78 -10.76
CA LYS A 564 32.44 27.69 -10.66
C LYS A 564 32.16 26.58 -11.67
N ALA A 565 30.91 26.11 -11.78
CA ALA A 565 30.51 25.09 -12.76
C ALA A 565 30.78 25.54 -14.20
N VAL A 566 30.40 26.78 -14.53
CA VAL A 566 30.64 27.37 -15.86
C VAL A 566 32.13 27.42 -16.19
N LYS A 567 32.98 27.80 -15.23
CA LYS A 567 34.43 27.86 -15.41
C LYS A 567 35.01 26.47 -15.71
N ILE A 568 34.66 25.47 -14.89
CA ILE A 568 35.15 24.09 -15.05
C ILE A 568 34.71 23.50 -16.40
N LEU A 569 33.46 23.73 -16.80
CA LEU A 569 32.93 23.22 -18.07
C LEU A 569 33.60 23.88 -19.28
N LYS A 570 33.89 25.18 -19.23
CA LYS A 570 34.65 25.87 -20.29
C LYS A 570 36.08 25.37 -20.41
N GLU A 571 36.75 25.10 -19.29
CA GLU A 571 38.11 24.57 -19.28
C GLU A 571 38.18 23.11 -19.79
N ASN A 572 37.04 22.40 -19.84
CA ASN A 572 36.95 20.99 -20.23
C ASN A 572 35.90 20.74 -21.33
N GLU A 573 35.72 21.71 -22.24
CA GLU A 573 34.72 21.65 -23.34
C GLU A 573 34.87 20.40 -24.20
N ASP A 574 36.10 20.04 -24.59
CA ASP A 574 36.37 18.86 -25.40
C ASP A 574 35.89 17.56 -24.73
N LEU A 575 36.02 17.47 -23.40
CA LEU A 575 35.60 16.29 -22.65
C LEU A 575 34.07 16.20 -22.57
N VAL A 576 33.38 17.33 -22.43
CA VAL A 576 31.90 17.36 -22.43
C VAL A 576 31.37 16.87 -23.77
N HIS A 577 31.93 17.36 -24.88
CA HIS A 577 31.53 16.92 -26.21
C HIS A 577 31.85 15.45 -26.48
N LEU A 578 33.04 14.98 -26.06
CA LEU A 578 33.42 13.58 -26.19
C LEU A 578 32.44 12.65 -25.46
N LEU A 579 32.09 12.95 -24.21
CA LEU A 579 31.13 12.17 -23.44
C LEU A 579 29.72 12.25 -24.04
N ALA A 580 29.29 13.42 -24.49
CA ALA A 580 27.98 13.60 -25.08
C ALA A 580 27.83 12.83 -26.40
N ASP A 581 28.84 12.85 -27.26
CA ASP A 581 28.82 12.11 -28.52
C ASP A 581 28.83 10.59 -28.27
N ALA A 582 29.64 10.11 -27.30
CA ALA A 582 29.62 8.72 -26.87
C ALA A 582 28.26 8.29 -26.28
N LEU A 583 27.58 9.17 -25.53
CA LEU A 583 26.23 8.91 -25.02
C LEU A 583 25.18 8.87 -26.13
N VAL A 584 25.30 9.71 -27.16
CA VAL A 584 24.37 9.67 -28.31
C VAL A 584 24.49 8.33 -29.04
N GLU A 585 25.72 7.79 -29.17
CA GLU A 585 25.98 6.50 -29.82
C GLU A 585 25.56 5.29 -28.96
N HIS A 586 25.99 5.25 -27.69
CA HIS A 586 25.85 4.05 -26.84
C HIS A 586 24.69 4.11 -25.83
N GLU A 587 24.06 5.28 -25.66
CA GLU A 587 22.93 5.58 -24.75
C GLU A 587 23.22 5.43 -23.25
N THR A 588 24.20 4.62 -22.87
CA THR A 588 24.63 4.38 -21.50
C THR A 588 26.13 4.16 -21.44
N LEU A 589 26.80 4.81 -20.48
CA LEU A 589 28.22 4.65 -20.19
C LEU A 589 28.40 4.24 -18.72
N THR A 590 29.23 3.22 -18.48
CA THR A 590 29.64 2.74 -17.15
C THR A 590 30.93 3.42 -16.68
N LYS A 591 31.26 3.31 -15.40
CA LYS A 591 32.47 3.91 -14.80
C LYS A 591 33.73 3.56 -15.60
N GLU A 592 33.93 2.29 -15.91
CA GLU A 592 35.11 1.79 -16.61
C GLU A 592 35.21 2.36 -18.04
N GLN A 593 34.06 2.54 -18.70
CA GLN A 593 33.99 3.17 -20.02
C GLN A 593 34.27 4.67 -19.96
N ILE A 594 33.79 5.35 -18.92
CA ILE A 594 34.03 6.79 -18.69
C ILE A 594 35.52 7.03 -18.40
N GLU A 595 36.13 6.23 -17.53
CA GLU A 595 37.56 6.31 -17.21
C GLU A 595 38.42 6.07 -18.46
N CYS A 596 38.11 5.02 -19.23
CA CYS A 596 38.81 4.75 -20.49
C CYS A 596 38.65 5.89 -21.52
N LEU A 597 37.45 6.48 -21.63
CA LEU A 597 37.22 7.64 -22.51
C LEU A 597 38.00 8.87 -22.08
N VAL A 598 38.08 9.14 -20.76
CA VAL A 598 38.84 10.26 -20.19
C VAL A 598 40.33 10.10 -20.42
N GLU A 599 40.87 8.88 -20.29
CA GLU A 599 42.31 8.61 -20.43
C GLU A 599 42.79 8.47 -21.88
N THR A 600 42.02 7.78 -22.73
CA THR A 600 42.48 7.37 -24.06
C THR A 600 41.79 8.12 -25.21
N GLY A 601 40.72 8.86 -24.91
CA GLY A 601 39.88 9.53 -25.92
C GLY A 601 39.09 8.56 -26.81
N LYS A 602 39.07 7.25 -26.48
CA LYS A 602 38.37 6.21 -27.25
C LYS A 602 37.65 5.23 -26.31
N MET A 603 36.55 4.67 -26.79
CA MET A 603 35.81 3.62 -26.08
C MET A 603 36.62 2.32 -26.01
N CYS A 604 36.76 1.74 -24.82
CA CYS A 604 37.31 0.40 -24.64
C CYS A 604 36.29 -0.67 -25.13
N PRO A 605 36.74 -1.78 -25.74
CA PRO A 605 35.88 -2.94 -25.96
C PRO A 605 35.41 -3.46 -24.60
N VAL A 606 34.11 -3.75 -24.48
CA VAL A 606 33.53 -4.40 -23.30
C VAL A 606 33.99 -5.86 -23.27
N GLU A 607 35.21 -6.10 -22.84
CA GLU A 607 35.59 -7.43 -22.36
C GLU A 607 35.42 -7.45 -20.84
N PRO A 608 34.66 -8.42 -20.29
CA PRO A 608 34.54 -8.56 -18.86
C PRO A 608 35.95 -8.81 -18.30
N GLN A 609 36.50 -7.83 -17.60
CA GLN A 609 37.71 -8.02 -16.82
C GLN A 609 37.39 -9.00 -15.70
N VAL A 610 37.62 -10.28 -15.99
CA VAL A 610 37.84 -11.29 -14.98
C VAL A 610 39.04 -10.78 -14.19
N SER A 611 38.79 -10.27 -12.97
CA SER A 611 39.87 -9.94 -12.05
C SER A 611 40.76 -11.16 -11.93
N ALA A 612 41.95 -11.07 -12.51
CA ALA A 612 42.93 -12.14 -12.59
C ALA A 612 43.68 -12.28 -11.27
N GLU A 613 42.95 -12.27 -10.14
CA GLU A 613 43.45 -12.81 -8.89
C GLU A 613 42.77 -14.16 -8.65
N PRO A 614 43.49 -15.29 -8.82
CA PRO A 614 42.93 -16.58 -8.47
C PRO A 614 42.62 -16.60 -6.97
N THR A 615 41.34 -16.64 -6.63
CA THR A 615 40.87 -16.84 -5.26
C THR A 615 41.59 -18.05 -4.64
N MET A 616 41.84 -18.05 -3.33
CA MET A 616 42.45 -19.18 -2.59
C MET A 616 41.85 -20.56 -2.95
N VAL A 617 40.56 -20.58 -3.32
CA VAL A 617 39.86 -21.79 -3.80
C VAL A 617 40.43 -22.28 -5.13
N LYS A 618 40.66 -21.39 -6.11
CA LYS A 618 41.29 -21.71 -7.40
C LYS A 618 42.74 -22.17 -7.22
N LEU A 619 43.52 -21.53 -6.36
CA LEU A 619 44.89 -21.97 -6.03
C LEU A 619 44.90 -23.38 -5.43
N LYS A 620 43.95 -23.71 -4.55
CA LYS A 620 43.81 -25.05 -3.99
C LYS A 620 43.34 -26.08 -5.01
N GLU A 621 42.48 -25.71 -5.96
CA GLU A 621 42.07 -26.59 -7.07
C GLU A 621 43.21 -26.87 -8.04
N VAL A 622 44.00 -25.85 -8.40
CA VAL A 622 45.19 -25.99 -9.24
C VAL A 622 46.24 -26.84 -8.54
N ALA A 623 46.50 -26.60 -7.25
CA ALA A 623 47.42 -27.41 -6.45
C ALA A 623 46.96 -28.88 -6.34
N LYS A 624 45.65 -29.13 -6.23
CA LYS A 624 45.06 -30.48 -6.24
C LYS A 624 45.23 -31.16 -7.61
N ALA A 625 44.99 -30.44 -8.71
CA ALA A 625 45.17 -30.94 -10.06
C ALA A 625 46.64 -31.28 -10.37
N LYS A 626 47.58 -30.51 -9.79
CA LYS A 626 49.03 -30.74 -9.88
C LYS A 626 49.58 -31.72 -8.84
N GLY A 627 48.75 -32.28 -7.96
CA GLY A 627 49.15 -33.32 -7.01
C GLY A 627 49.98 -32.85 -5.79
N ILE A 628 49.93 -31.56 -5.43
CA ILE A 628 50.69 -31.00 -4.30
C ILE A 628 50.14 -31.56 -2.97
N LYS A 629 50.98 -32.24 -2.18
CA LYS A 629 50.58 -32.77 -0.87
C LYS A 629 50.55 -31.64 0.17
N GLY A 630 49.48 -31.58 0.98
CA GLY A 630 49.33 -30.57 2.05
C GLY A 630 48.65 -29.27 1.64
N TYR A 631 48.20 -29.14 0.38
CA TYR A 631 47.58 -27.93 -0.20
C TYR A 631 46.40 -27.34 0.61
N GLN A 632 45.72 -28.13 1.44
CA GLN A 632 44.61 -27.65 2.27
C GLN A 632 45.05 -26.72 3.41
N LYS A 633 46.26 -26.91 3.94
CA LYS A 633 46.81 -26.17 5.09
C LYS A 633 47.80 -25.07 4.69
N MET A 634 48.14 -24.97 3.41
CA MET A 634 49.09 -23.98 2.89
C MET A 634 48.44 -22.59 2.80
N THR A 635 49.24 -21.56 3.09
CA THR A 635 48.91 -20.15 2.88
C THR A 635 48.96 -19.79 1.39
N ARG A 636 48.45 -18.61 1.01
CA ARG A 636 48.39 -18.17 -0.40
C ARG A 636 49.77 -18.15 -1.06
N GLU A 637 50.75 -17.58 -0.38
CA GLU A 637 52.14 -17.47 -0.85
C GLU A 637 52.82 -18.83 -0.99
N GLU A 638 52.52 -19.77 -0.10
CA GLU A 638 53.04 -21.15 -0.18
C GLU A 638 52.44 -21.92 -1.35
N LEU A 639 51.15 -21.70 -1.65
CA LEU A 639 50.49 -22.31 -2.81
C LEU A 639 51.01 -21.73 -4.13
N GLU A 640 51.18 -20.41 -4.23
CA GLU A 640 51.71 -19.75 -5.42
C GLU A 640 53.14 -20.22 -5.70
N LYS A 641 54.02 -20.26 -4.69
CA LYS A 641 55.38 -20.80 -4.83
C LYS A 641 55.40 -22.29 -5.21
N ALA A 642 54.58 -23.12 -4.58
CA ALA A 642 54.53 -24.55 -4.89
C ALA A 642 54.01 -24.82 -6.31
N ILE A 643 53.10 -23.98 -6.82
CA ILE A 643 52.60 -24.06 -8.19
C ILE A 643 53.67 -23.60 -9.19
N GLU A 644 54.42 -22.53 -8.89
CA GLU A 644 55.53 -22.04 -9.71
C GLU A 644 56.73 -23.00 -9.75
N GLU A 645 57.06 -23.66 -8.65
CA GLU A 645 58.14 -24.67 -8.60
C GLU A 645 57.83 -25.92 -9.43
N LEU A 646 56.54 -26.21 -9.68
CA LEU A 646 56.10 -27.30 -10.54
C LEU A 646 55.96 -26.92 -12.02
N ASP A 647 55.91 -25.62 -12.33
CA ASP A 647 55.87 -25.10 -13.72
C ASP A 647 57.27 -24.81 -14.28
N LYS A 648 58.31 -24.80 -13.44
CA LYS A 648 59.73 -24.83 -13.84
C LYS A 648 60.20 -26.26 -14.04
#